data_AF-A0A8H5QIN0-F1
#
_entry.id   AF-A0A8H5QIN0-F1
#
_cell.length_a   1.000
_cell.length_b   1.000
_cell.length_c   1.000
_cell.angle_alpha   90.00
_cell.angle_beta   90.00
_cell.angle_gamma   90.00
#
_symmetry.space_group_name_H-M   'P 1'
#
loop_
_entity.id
_entity.type
_entity.pdbx_description
1 polymer ?
#
loop_
_entity_poly.entity_id
_entity_poly.type
_entity_poly.pdbx_seq_one_letter_code
_entity_poly.pdbx_strand_id
1 'polypeptide(L)'
;MSSDSAHAAIVGKRQSRGRSRLDGPATEECSPQSNSNDSLDWAAFDDLSDAALMAQCSRDDTLNLFHPVDMGNVPARTDSQELSALITSNPPNYEETMDHMMGNLPLGSLHLVNQIVLSQTLALSDSSFTLSHEEYEALRHYQDGFCLVHTSKVAAWSFPVLLLQKVSYSAIAMRCALAVSLQDLDMRRHSDHHTTSRAESSLAISHFTIASSTFREVIRQSTSSVDHVETLAAFYFHYVFLTHQRIVNREELHKLSGAVLRYLQASSIGEILTRSTSEPAVTMTPPMGAFLCRMLLWVYREDVYAMGYRCAGEVARYISERPRLLRRLCVASRPALQLNWGTVYPAEQHLDDVFSAQHLDMLVHMIQLQFQITEFGWSTMESANANRVRDTPRPPERNLQIEEKFDLIETDFAPTFQMIKMPDDNYQTSISDHIENASVFVTIYYAWKMVYYRCAGLPEDNIQDVLAMLMQAAQHTIRKVQLKDLQRALLAAVIETKNPIHRDWILTKLGPRWRTVFDEMAVITSAKQPSHPHTETRATDTVNGKSTLDTIVNAVDQELAALREINSVIHGNPELCYKEFKAHDNITTLLESFGHSVEKHAYGLETSFVAEYGQGGRLVIICSEYDALEGVGHACGHNLIATASIASFLGVVAALKQSGAPGRVRILGCPAEEGGGGKIKLIRAGAFKDVDAALMVHASTPLDIPQPAGAAAVGGRSVAIFRGIFTGEPAHAGVAPWNGINALDAASLTYSAISMLRQQIRPTDRLNLYIKEGGRMTNIITARTVVEVGVRTLTLGENEKLQHRVRNCFKGAALATGCSIEFESVMDTYADLHSNEPLCNEFTDIMSRHFNSQFHGDMSDPHISGGGSDFGNVSYECPSLHPLFIIPTLPTDNVHAPGFARAAGEPAAFDAAIKAAKGIAVLGFKVLIDDQFANAVKEAFKEDIVRRK
;
A
#
# COMPACT_ATOMS: atom_id res chain seq x y z
N MET A 1 57.66 -2.83 -5.02
CA MET A 1 58.99 -2.95 -4.39
C MET A 1 58.93 -2.10 -3.14
N SER A 2 58.48 -2.65 -1.99
CA SER A 2 59.27 -3.46 -1.03
C SER A 2 60.42 -2.64 -0.42
N SER A 3 60.73 -2.67 0.88
CA SER A 3 60.22 -3.34 2.07
C SER A 3 61.17 -2.94 3.22
N ASP A 4 60.95 -3.55 4.40
CA ASP A 4 61.95 -3.88 5.44
C ASP A 4 61.98 -2.98 6.68
N SER A 5 62.09 -3.50 7.91
CA SER A 5 61.97 -4.85 8.49
C SER A 5 62.16 -4.74 10.01
N ALA A 6 61.63 -5.71 10.75
CA ALA A 6 61.60 -5.85 12.21
C ALA A 6 62.88 -6.44 12.85
N HIS A 7 62.97 -6.41 14.20
CA HIS A 7 63.22 -7.56 15.13
C HIS A 7 63.63 -7.10 16.56
N ALA A 8 62.95 -7.52 17.66
CA ALA A 8 63.21 -8.67 18.58
C ALA A 8 64.40 -8.45 19.57
N ALA A 9 64.50 -8.89 20.84
CA ALA A 9 64.02 -10.06 21.61
C ALA A 9 64.29 -9.84 23.15
N ILE A 10 63.44 -10.28 24.11
CA ILE A 10 63.51 -11.49 25.01
C ILE A 10 64.27 -11.40 26.38
N VAL A 11 63.49 -11.43 27.48
CA VAL A 11 63.50 -12.24 28.76
C VAL A 11 64.73 -12.35 29.71
N GLY A 12 64.48 -12.10 31.02
CA GLY A 12 65.21 -12.68 32.17
C GLY A 12 64.61 -12.34 33.57
N LYS A 13 64.15 -13.37 34.32
CA LYS A 13 63.63 -13.37 35.73
C LYS A 13 64.73 -13.01 36.76
N ARG A 14 64.55 -12.61 38.05
CA ARG A 14 63.67 -13.09 39.15
C ARG A 14 63.96 -12.27 40.44
N GLN A 15 62.96 -11.90 41.27
CA GLN A 15 62.85 -12.06 42.75
C GLN A 15 61.78 -11.13 43.39
N SER A 16 61.43 -11.39 44.64
CA SER A 16 60.06 -11.55 45.18
C SER A 16 59.70 -10.73 46.44
N ARG A 17 58.38 -10.67 46.74
CA ARG A 17 57.63 -10.38 48.01
C ARG A 17 57.00 -8.96 48.09
N GLY A 18 55.73 -8.72 48.42
CA GLY A 18 54.55 -9.57 48.73
C GLY A 18 53.34 -8.73 49.23
N ARG A 19 52.12 -9.32 49.13
CA ARG A 19 50.78 -8.92 49.69
C ARG A 19 50.21 -7.55 49.23
N SER A 20 48.92 -7.34 48.95
CA SER A 20 47.64 -7.98 49.33
C SER A 20 46.53 -7.66 48.30
N ARG A 21 45.53 -8.56 48.19
CA ARG A 21 44.26 -8.39 47.45
C ARG A 21 43.42 -7.24 48.00
N LEU A 22 42.73 -6.52 47.11
CA LEU A 22 41.41 -5.91 47.32
C LEU A 22 40.73 -5.76 45.94
N ASP A 23 39.61 -6.44 45.79
CA ASP A 23 38.69 -6.42 44.64
C ASP A 23 37.79 -5.17 44.67
N GLY A 24 37.38 -4.70 43.48
CA GLY A 24 36.16 -3.90 43.25
C GLY A 24 36.33 -2.74 42.24
N PRO A 25 35.27 -2.29 41.54
CA PRO A 25 33.95 -2.89 41.34
C PRO A 25 33.60 -3.15 39.85
N ALA A 26 32.73 -4.13 39.64
CA ALA A 26 32.03 -4.40 38.38
C ALA A 26 31.02 -3.28 38.10
N THR A 27 30.97 -2.82 36.85
CA THR A 27 29.98 -1.86 36.36
C THR A 27 28.64 -2.54 36.15
N GLU A 28 27.62 -1.92 36.75
CA GLU A 28 26.23 -2.33 36.90
C GLU A 28 25.55 -2.84 35.61
N GLU A 29 25.13 -4.10 35.63
CA GLU A 29 24.01 -4.59 34.85
C GLU A 29 22.72 -4.02 35.45
N CYS A 30 21.95 -3.30 34.62
CA CYS A 30 20.65 -2.77 35.00
C CYS A 30 19.68 -3.95 35.18
N SER A 31 19.33 -4.25 36.43
CA SER A 31 18.34 -5.25 36.82
C SER A 31 16.92 -4.81 36.42
N PRO A 32 16.07 -5.69 35.87
CA PRO A 32 14.65 -5.41 35.75
C PRO A 32 14.03 -5.44 37.13
N GLN A 33 13.43 -4.32 37.55
CA GLN A 33 12.57 -4.28 38.72
C GLN A 33 11.43 -5.28 38.57
N SER A 34 11.31 -6.14 39.57
CA SER A 34 10.26 -7.14 39.74
C SER A 34 8.87 -6.51 39.84
N ASN A 35 8.03 -6.71 38.83
CA ASN A 35 6.58 -6.74 39.03
C ASN A 35 6.19 -8.18 39.35
N SER A 36 6.05 -8.47 40.65
CA SER A 36 5.52 -9.72 41.17
C SER A 36 4.00 -9.77 40.98
N ASN A 37 3.56 -10.36 39.88
CA ASN A 37 2.33 -11.16 39.73
C ASN A 37 2.29 -11.68 38.27
N ASP A 38 2.08 -12.99 38.10
CA ASP A 38 2.02 -13.76 36.84
C ASP A 38 3.31 -14.50 36.41
N SER A 39 4.04 -15.13 37.34
CA SER A 39 5.05 -16.14 36.98
C SER A 39 4.38 -17.50 36.75
N LEU A 40 4.04 -17.78 35.50
CA LEU A 40 3.72 -19.12 35.01
C LEU A 40 4.95 -20.04 35.16
N ASP A 41 4.76 -21.18 35.82
CA ASP A 41 5.77 -22.25 35.84
C ASP A 41 5.63 -23.06 34.54
N TRP A 42 6.56 -22.81 33.60
CA TRP A 42 6.45 -23.23 32.21
C TRP A 42 7.02 -24.62 31.92
N ALA A 43 7.43 -25.42 32.91
CA ALA A 43 8.21 -26.67 32.76
C ALA A 43 7.43 -27.85 32.11
N ALA A 44 6.86 -27.67 30.92
CA ALA A 44 6.00 -28.66 30.26
C ALA A 44 6.78 -29.78 29.56
N PHE A 45 8.06 -29.58 29.23
CA PHE A 45 8.81 -30.51 28.38
C PHE A 45 10.17 -31.00 28.93
N ASP A 46 10.54 -30.61 30.16
CA ASP A 46 11.86 -30.86 30.77
C ASP A 46 12.22 -32.33 30.95
N ASP A 47 11.22 -33.22 30.96
CA ASP A 47 11.36 -34.61 31.40
C ASP A 47 11.02 -35.65 30.29
N LEU A 48 10.83 -35.25 29.04
CA LEU A 48 10.61 -36.19 27.93
C LEU A 48 11.94 -36.82 27.47
N SER A 49 12.49 -37.73 28.28
CA SER A 49 13.76 -38.43 28.01
C SER A 49 13.72 -39.36 26.79
N ASP A 50 14.87 -39.57 26.14
CA ASP A 50 15.04 -40.45 24.96
C ASP A 50 14.55 -41.88 25.19
N ALA A 51 14.60 -42.39 26.42
CA ALA A 51 14.22 -43.76 26.76
C ALA A 51 12.70 -43.99 26.79
N ALA A 52 11.89 -42.97 27.14
CA ALA A 52 10.44 -43.10 27.25
C ALA A 52 9.75 -43.11 25.87
N LEU A 53 10.23 -42.29 24.93
CA LEU A 53 9.74 -42.24 23.54
C LEU A 53 10.18 -43.47 22.72
N MET A 54 11.40 -43.96 22.92
CA MET A 54 11.94 -45.14 22.20
C MET A 54 11.32 -46.46 22.65
N ALA A 55 10.87 -46.58 23.91
CA ALA A 55 10.20 -47.77 24.41
C ALA A 55 8.84 -48.03 23.74
N GLN A 56 8.17 -46.97 23.24
CA GLN A 56 6.83 -47.05 22.64
C GLN A 56 6.83 -47.56 21.20
N CYS A 57 7.82 -47.23 20.38
CA CYS A 57 7.80 -47.54 18.94
C CYS A 57 8.52 -48.83 18.53
N SER A 58 8.96 -49.64 19.49
CA SER A 58 9.75 -50.87 19.24
C SER A 58 8.92 -52.16 19.15
N ARG A 59 7.59 -52.07 19.07
CA ARG A 59 6.70 -53.24 19.04
C ARG A 59 5.67 -53.09 17.91
N ASP A 60 5.46 -54.17 17.15
CA ASP A 60 4.57 -54.23 15.98
C ASP A 60 3.24 -53.50 16.22
N ASP A 61 3.12 -52.30 15.61
CA ASP A 61 1.96 -51.42 15.78
C ASP A 61 0.84 -51.79 14.78
N THR A 62 -0.11 -52.59 15.24
CA THR A 62 -1.44 -52.66 14.62
C THR A 62 -2.28 -51.46 15.07
N LEU A 63 -2.56 -50.53 14.16
CA LEU A 63 -3.52 -49.44 14.34
C LEU A 63 -4.90 -50.01 14.71
N ASN A 64 -5.33 -49.86 15.95
CA ASN A 64 -6.70 -50.19 16.36
C ASN A 64 -7.66 -49.09 15.88
N LEU A 65 -8.43 -49.41 14.84
CA LEU A 65 -9.58 -48.64 14.34
C LEU A 65 -10.86 -49.27 14.89
N PHE A 66 -11.78 -48.49 15.49
CA PHE A 66 -13.27 -48.57 15.46
C PHE A 66 -13.84 -47.68 16.59
N HIS A 67 -14.80 -46.77 16.35
CA HIS A 67 -16.23 -47.07 16.18
C HIS A 67 -16.86 -46.47 14.90
N PRO A 68 -17.75 -47.21 14.21
CA PRO A 68 -18.55 -46.70 13.10
C PRO A 68 -19.85 -46.07 13.62
N VAL A 69 -20.20 -44.86 13.12
CA VAL A 69 -21.59 -44.38 13.17
C VAL A 69 -22.23 -44.76 11.84
N ASP A 70 -23.18 -45.67 11.92
CA ASP A 70 -23.96 -46.25 10.83
C ASP A 70 -24.93 -45.19 10.26
N MET A 71 -24.65 -44.68 9.05
CA MET A 71 -25.53 -43.76 8.31
C MET A 71 -26.41 -44.54 7.32
N GLY A 72 -27.10 -45.56 7.82
CA GLY A 72 -28.12 -46.32 7.07
C GLY A 72 -29.54 -45.90 7.47
N ASN A 73 -30.34 -45.54 6.46
CA ASN A 73 -31.81 -45.35 6.45
C ASN A 73 -32.44 -44.07 7.03
N VAL A 74 -32.78 -43.12 6.13
CA VAL A 74 -34.03 -42.34 6.19
C VAL A 74 -34.54 -42.11 4.74
N PRO A 75 -35.85 -42.29 4.44
CA PRO A 75 -36.34 -42.56 3.09
C PRO A 75 -36.61 -41.32 2.23
N ALA A 76 -36.56 -41.52 0.91
CA ALA A 76 -36.97 -40.58 -0.11
C ALA A 76 -38.46 -40.19 0.01
N ARG A 77 -38.74 -38.88 0.02
CA ARG A 77 -40.03 -38.33 -0.42
C ARG A 77 -39.80 -37.08 -1.26
N THR A 78 -40.15 -37.23 -2.52
CA THR A 78 -40.52 -36.19 -3.47
C THR A 78 -41.68 -35.37 -2.93
N ASP A 79 -41.69 -34.05 -3.15
CA ASP A 79 -42.81 -33.39 -3.81
C ASP A 79 -42.41 -31.99 -4.28
N SER A 80 -42.63 -31.78 -5.57
CA SER A 80 -42.46 -30.56 -6.34
C SER A 80 -43.77 -29.80 -6.34
N GLN A 81 -43.93 -28.67 -5.61
CA GLN A 81 -45.04 -27.75 -5.89
C GLN A 81 -45.02 -26.32 -5.32
N GLU A 82 -43.91 -25.76 -4.85
CA GLU A 82 -43.89 -24.36 -4.34
C GLU A 82 -42.78 -23.49 -4.95
N LEU A 83 -42.76 -23.39 -6.29
CA LEU A 83 -41.78 -22.58 -7.02
C LEU A 83 -42.41 -21.66 -8.09
N SER A 84 -43.65 -21.21 -7.90
CA SER A 84 -44.38 -20.44 -8.94
C SER A 84 -45.16 -19.20 -8.49
N ALA A 85 -44.90 -18.63 -7.30
CA ALA A 85 -45.62 -17.43 -6.89
C ALA A 85 -44.72 -16.48 -6.10
N LEU A 86 -43.99 -15.60 -6.79
CA LEU A 86 -43.60 -14.24 -6.35
C LEU A 86 -42.68 -13.55 -7.39
N ILE A 87 -43.23 -13.33 -8.59
CA ILE A 87 -42.74 -12.30 -9.52
C ILE A 87 -43.92 -11.37 -9.72
N THR A 88 -43.89 -10.16 -9.15
CA THR A 88 -44.46 -8.90 -9.69
C THR A 88 -44.52 -7.79 -8.63
N SER A 89 -43.69 -6.74 -8.77
CA SER A 89 -44.07 -5.30 -8.78
C SER A 89 -42.88 -4.38 -8.43
N ASN A 90 -42.86 -3.20 -9.07
CA ASN A 90 -41.77 -2.21 -9.14
C ASN A 90 -41.98 -1.03 -8.13
N PRO A 91 -41.04 -0.06 -8.00
CA PRO A 91 -40.50 0.48 -6.72
C PRO A 91 -41.16 1.79 -6.21
N PRO A 92 -40.80 2.28 -4.99
CA PRO A 92 -39.96 3.48 -4.90
C PRO A 92 -39.00 3.61 -3.67
N ASN A 93 -38.08 4.58 -3.79
CA ASN A 93 -37.26 5.32 -2.81
C ASN A 93 -35.97 4.70 -2.20
N TYR A 94 -34.86 5.32 -2.62
CA TYR A 94 -33.49 5.22 -2.12
C TYR A 94 -33.38 5.88 -0.73
N GLU A 95 -33.53 5.11 0.34
CA GLU A 95 -32.92 5.40 1.67
C GLU A 95 -33.06 4.24 2.69
N GLU A 96 -33.77 3.13 2.37
CA GLU A 96 -33.94 1.95 3.25
C GLU A 96 -33.14 0.69 2.85
N THR A 97 -32.08 0.81 2.04
CA THR A 97 -31.35 -0.34 1.45
C THR A 97 -30.11 -0.85 2.22
N MET A 98 -29.96 -0.59 3.52
CA MET A 98 -28.92 -1.26 4.35
C MET A 98 -29.45 -2.36 5.27
N ASP A 99 -30.68 -2.28 5.77
CA ASP A 99 -31.25 -3.34 6.60
C ASP A 99 -31.82 -4.52 5.80
N HIS A 100 -32.09 -4.32 4.50
CA HIS A 100 -32.64 -5.38 3.65
C HIS A 100 -31.59 -6.31 3.02
N MET A 101 -30.29 -5.97 3.03
CA MET A 101 -29.20 -6.86 2.57
C MET A 101 -28.76 -7.87 3.63
N MET A 102 -29.12 -7.67 4.91
CA MET A 102 -28.81 -8.59 6.00
C MET A 102 -29.95 -9.60 6.28
N GLY A 103 -31.06 -9.55 5.53
CA GLY A 103 -32.30 -10.26 5.86
C GLY A 103 -32.67 -11.48 5.01
N ASN A 104 -32.02 -11.73 3.87
CA ASN A 104 -32.44 -12.82 2.95
C ASN A 104 -31.27 -13.73 2.53
N LEU A 105 -30.67 -14.42 3.49
CA LEU A 105 -30.14 -15.78 3.28
C LEU A 105 -31.17 -16.75 3.87
N PRO A 106 -31.44 -17.91 3.25
CA PRO A 106 -32.43 -18.85 3.77
C PRO A 106 -32.03 -19.30 5.18
N LEU A 107 -32.76 -18.78 6.18
CA LEU A 107 -32.64 -19.08 7.61
C LEU A 107 -32.80 -20.57 7.95
N GLY A 108 -33.22 -21.41 7.00
CA GLY A 108 -33.33 -22.86 7.15
C GLY A 108 -32.01 -23.65 7.05
N SER A 109 -30.96 -23.10 6.42
CA SER A 109 -29.70 -23.82 6.16
C SER A 109 -28.58 -23.50 7.16
N LEU A 110 -28.57 -22.30 7.77
CA LEU A 110 -27.62 -21.95 8.84
C LEU A 110 -27.94 -22.66 10.18
N HIS A 111 -29.22 -22.94 10.43
CA HIS A 111 -29.66 -23.58 11.68
C HIS A 111 -29.30 -25.08 11.72
N LEU A 112 -29.26 -25.75 10.56
CA LEU A 112 -28.91 -27.16 10.47
C LEU A 112 -27.41 -27.40 10.67
N VAL A 113 -26.53 -26.51 10.18
CA VAL A 113 -25.07 -26.65 10.31
C VAL A 113 -24.58 -26.32 11.72
N ASN A 114 -25.12 -25.28 12.35
CA ASN A 114 -24.84 -24.98 13.76
C ASN A 114 -25.42 -26.05 14.71
N GLN A 115 -26.52 -26.71 14.35
CA GLN A 115 -27.01 -27.86 15.10
C GLN A 115 -26.21 -29.14 14.81
N ILE A 116 -25.65 -29.40 13.63
CA ILE A 116 -24.92 -30.65 13.39
C ILE A 116 -23.68 -30.79 14.29
N VAL A 117 -23.05 -29.68 14.69
CA VAL A 117 -21.86 -29.70 15.56
C VAL A 117 -22.18 -29.58 17.06
N LEU A 118 -23.35 -29.04 17.45
CA LEU A 118 -23.76 -28.87 18.85
C LEU A 118 -24.90 -29.79 19.32
N SER A 119 -25.70 -30.36 18.41
CA SER A 119 -26.88 -31.20 18.73
C SER A 119 -26.58 -32.70 18.81
N GLN A 120 -25.46 -33.14 18.24
CA GLN A 120 -24.79 -34.29 18.84
C GLN A 120 -24.02 -33.71 20.01
N THR A 121 -24.63 -33.80 21.20
CA THR A 121 -23.96 -33.64 22.48
C THR A 121 -22.51 -34.03 22.29
N LEU A 122 -21.57 -33.11 22.56
CA LEU A 122 -20.16 -33.43 22.82
C LEU A 122 -20.17 -34.55 23.85
N ALA A 123 -20.28 -35.79 23.38
CA ALA A 123 -20.27 -37.00 24.18
C ALA A 123 -18.78 -37.25 24.45
N LEU A 124 -18.19 -36.31 25.19
CA LEU A 124 -16.98 -36.50 25.93
C LEU A 124 -17.29 -37.70 26.81
N SER A 125 -16.69 -38.86 26.50
CA SER A 125 -16.97 -40.13 27.15
C SER A 125 -16.51 -40.19 28.61
N ASP A 126 -16.15 -39.04 29.21
CA ASP A 126 -15.92 -38.86 30.63
C ASP A 126 -16.90 -37.84 31.20
N SER A 127 -17.67 -38.28 32.19
CA SER A 127 -18.77 -37.59 32.86
C SER A 127 -18.37 -36.38 33.72
N SER A 128 -17.40 -35.55 33.30
CA SER A 128 -16.89 -34.41 34.08
C SER A 128 -16.63 -33.12 33.30
N PHE A 129 -16.94 -33.07 32.00
CA PHE A 129 -16.59 -31.91 31.16
C PHE A 129 -17.82 -31.08 30.78
N THR A 130 -18.38 -30.35 31.75
CA THR A 130 -19.41 -29.31 31.48
C THR A 130 -18.73 -27.98 31.20
N LEU A 131 -18.90 -27.47 29.98
CA LEU A 131 -18.30 -26.19 29.59
C LEU A 131 -18.94 -25.01 30.34
N SER A 132 -18.12 -24.09 30.83
CA SER A 132 -18.58 -22.78 31.30
C SER A 132 -19.07 -21.92 30.13
N HIS A 133 -19.71 -20.79 30.43
CA HIS A 133 -20.14 -19.85 29.39
C HIS A 133 -18.93 -19.31 28.58
N GLU A 134 -17.83 -19.00 29.27
CA GLU A 134 -16.59 -18.49 28.70
C GLU A 134 -15.90 -19.55 27.82
N GLU A 135 -15.89 -20.82 28.24
CA GLU A 135 -15.33 -21.93 27.46
C GLU A 135 -16.16 -22.21 26.21
N TYR A 136 -17.49 -22.10 26.31
CA TYR A 136 -18.38 -22.21 25.16
C TYR A 136 -18.17 -21.08 24.16
N GLU A 137 -18.08 -19.83 24.63
CA GLU A 137 -17.73 -18.69 23.78
C GLU A 137 -16.35 -18.86 23.14
N ALA A 138 -15.37 -19.38 23.86
CA ALA A 138 -14.04 -19.63 23.33
C ALA A 138 -14.06 -20.67 22.21
N LEU A 139 -14.78 -21.79 22.35
CA LEU A 139 -14.89 -22.78 21.27
C LEU A 139 -15.67 -22.24 20.07
N ARG A 140 -16.70 -21.43 20.30
CA ARG A 140 -17.39 -20.74 19.21
C ARG A 140 -16.47 -19.75 18.50
N HIS A 141 -15.68 -18.99 19.26
CA HIS A 141 -14.62 -18.15 18.71
C HIS A 141 -13.61 -18.97 17.93
N TYR A 142 -13.24 -20.17 18.39
CA TYR A 142 -12.35 -21.06 17.65
C TYR A 142 -12.92 -21.40 16.27
N GLN A 143 -14.21 -21.75 16.22
CA GLN A 143 -14.91 -22.16 14.99
C GLN A 143 -15.12 -21.01 14.02
N ASP A 144 -15.45 -19.82 14.52
CA ASP A 144 -15.83 -18.68 13.68
C ASP A 144 -14.68 -17.66 13.56
N GLY A 145 -14.16 -17.15 14.67
CA GLY A 145 -13.20 -16.03 14.70
C GLY A 145 -11.73 -16.43 14.52
N PHE A 146 -11.27 -17.47 15.21
CA PHE A 146 -9.91 -18.00 15.08
C PHE A 146 -9.70 -18.60 13.69
N CYS A 147 -10.67 -19.39 13.19
CA CYS A 147 -10.60 -19.99 11.86
C CYS A 147 -10.32 -18.97 10.75
N LEU A 148 -10.99 -17.82 10.76
CA LEU A 148 -10.84 -16.76 9.73
C LEU A 148 -9.43 -16.18 9.62
N VAL A 149 -8.54 -16.49 10.56
CA VAL A 149 -7.14 -16.09 10.48
C VAL A 149 -6.26 -17.23 9.98
N HIS A 150 -6.65 -18.46 10.24
CA HIS A 150 -5.89 -19.62 9.81
C HIS A 150 -6.36 -20.15 8.43
N THR A 151 -7.42 -19.57 7.86
CA THR A 151 -7.97 -19.94 6.56
C THR A 151 -8.79 -18.80 5.94
N SER A 152 -8.80 -18.75 4.62
CA SER A 152 -9.72 -17.95 3.78
C SER A 152 -10.97 -18.72 3.36
N LYS A 153 -11.00 -20.04 3.57
CA LYS A 153 -12.21 -20.86 3.37
C LYS A 153 -13.32 -20.43 4.30
N VAL A 154 -14.56 -20.72 3.89
CA VAL A 154 -15.74 -20.70 4.75
C VAL A 154 -15.44 -21.48 6.04
N ALA A 155 -15.51 -20.79 7.17
CA ALA A 155 -14.99 -21.26 8.46
C ALA A 155 -15.49 -22.67 8.83
N ALA A 156 -16.78 -22.95 8.62
CA ALA A 156 -17.42 -24.23 8.89
C ALA A 156 -16.76 -25.44 8.19
N TRP A 157 -16.14 -25.22 7.02
CA TRP A 157 -15.53 -26.26 6.19
C TRP A 157 -14.00 -26.29 6.28
N SER A 158 -13.44 -25.45 7.15
CA SER A 158 -12.01 -25.25 7.28
C SER A 158 -11.30 -26.39 8.02
N PHE A 159 -9.97 -26.44 7.87
CA PHE A 159 -9.16 -27.41 8.59
C PHE A 159 -9.19 -27.23 10.13
N PRO A 160 -9.19 -26.01 10.71
CA PRO A 160 -9.32 -25.87 12.16
C PRO A 160 -10.67 -26.39 12.70
N VAL A 161 -11.80 -26.20 12.00
CA VAL A 161 -13.08 -26.82 12.40
C VAL A 161 -13.02 -28.33 12.30
N LEU A 162 -12.44 -28.86 11.22
CA LEU A 162 -12.22 -30.30 11.07
C LEU A 162 -11.32 -30.86 12.18
N LEU A 163 -10.25 -30.15 12.55
CA LEU A 163 -9.37 -30.51 13.66
C LEU A 163 -10.16 -30.58 14.97
N LEU A 164 -10.98 -29.57 15.27
CA LEU A 164 -11.80 -29.55 16.48
C LEU A 164 -12.77 -30.74 16.53
N GLN A 165 -13.38 -31.10 15.40
CA GLN A 165 -14.22 -32.30 15.29
C GLN A 165 -13.42 -33.60 15.50
N LYS A 166 -12.20 -33.68 14.95
CA LYS A 166 -11.33 -34.85 15.08
C LYS A 166 -10.72 -35.00 16.46
N VAL A 167 -10.68 -33.95 17.28
CA VAL A 167 -10.14 -34.03 18.65
C VAL A 167 -11.21 -33.92 19.72
N SER A 168 -12.50 -33.91 19.33
CA SER A 168 -13.61 -33.72 20.26
C SER A 168 -13.77 -34.85 21.29
N TYR A 169 -13.20 -36.01 21.01
CA TYR A 169 -13.18 -37.16 21.92
C TYR A 169 -11.98 -37.13 22.88
N SER A 170 -10.96 -36.32 22.59
CA SER A 170 -9.72 -36.25 23.37
C SER A 170 -9.81 -35.14 24.41
N ALA A 171 -9.79 -35.51 25.69
CA ALA A 171 -9.76 -34.54 26.78
C ALA A 171 -8.49 -33.68 26.75
N ILE A 172 -7.35 -34.24 26.32
CA ILE A 172 -6.07 -33.53 26.22
C ILE A 172 -6.14 -32.47 25.12
N ALA A 173 -6.46 -32.88 23.90
CA ALA A 173 -6.48 -31.99 22.75
C ALA A 173 -7.62 -30.96 22.83
N MET A 174 -8.78 -31.31 23.44
CA MET A 174 -9.85 -30.35 23.68
C MET A 174 -9.44 -29.28 24.71
N ARG A 175 -8.74 -29.64 25.79
CA ARG A 175 -8.18 -28.65 26.73
C ARG A 175 -7.13 -27.77 26.08
N CYS A 176 -6.27 -28.32 25.21
CA CYS A 176 -5.34 -27.53 24.42
C CYS A 176 -6.06 -26.55 23.48
N ALA A 177 -7.11 -27.00 22.78
CA ALA A 177 -7.92 -26.15 21.92
C ALA A 177 -8.58 -25.03 22.73
N LEU A 178 -9.18 -25.33 23.89
CA LEU A 178 -9.75 -24.35 24.81
C LEU A 178 -8.70 -23.32 25.28
N ALA A 179 -7.50 -23.77 25.65
CA ALA A 179 -6.43 -22.88 26.08
C ALA A 179 -6.04 -21.87 24.99
N VAL A 180 -5.84 -22.34 23.76
CA VAL A 180 -5.54 -21.49 22.60
C VAL A 180 -6.70 -20.55 22.28
N SER A 181 -7.94 -21.06 22.34
CA SER A 181 -9.13 -20.30 22.01
C SER A 181 -9.41 -19.17 23.01
N LEU A 182 -9.31 -19.46 24.31
CA LEU A 182 -9.44 -18.49 25.39
C LEU A 182 -8.35 -17.43 25.30
N GLN A 183 -7.11 -17.83 25.03
CA GLN A 183 -6.00 -16.90 24.86
C GLN A 183 -6.22 -15.95 23.67
N ASP A 184 -6.64 -16.47 22.51
CA ASP A 184 -6.88 -15.64 21.32
C ASP A 184 -8.10 -14.72 21.51
N LEU A 185 -9.17 -15.22 22.13
CA LEU A 185 -10.36 -14.43 22.44
C LEU A 185 -10.04 -13.27 23.40
N ASP A 186 -9.29 -13.56 24.47
CA ASP A 186 -8.84 -12.57 25.45
C ASP A 186 -7.99 -11.47 24.80
N MET A 187 -7.03 -11.86 23.95
CA MET A 187 -6.20 -10.92 23.19
C MET A 187 -7.02 -9.98 22.29
N ARG A 188 -8.11 -10.47 21.69
CA ARG A 188 -8.96 -9.67 20.80
C ARG A 188 -9.87 -8.72 21.57
N ARG A 189 -10.51 -9.19 22.64
CA ARG A 189 -11.37 -8.35 23.50
C ARG A 189 -10.59 -7.19 24.12
N HIS A 190 -9.30 -7.38 24.41
CA HIS A 190 -8.42 -6.34 24.96
C HIS A 190 -7.98 -5.27 23.95
N SER A 191 -8.17 -5.49 22.65
CA SER A 191 -7.88 -4.47 21.62
C SER A 191 -8.99 -3.42 21.47
N ASP A 192 -10.21 -3.71 21.93
CA ASP A 192 -11.37 -2.84 21.76
C ASP A 192 -11.74 -2.03 23.03
N HIS A 193 -11.37 -2.49 24.24
CA HIS A 193 -11.70 -1.79 25.51
C HIS A 193 -10.59 -1.84 26.57
N HIS A 194 -10.38 -0.72 27.29
CA HIS A 194 -9.40 -0.54 28.38
C HIS A 194 -9.74 -1.26 29.70
N THR A 195 -10.51 -2.36 29.69
CA THR A 195 -10.89 -3.10 30.90
C THR A 195 -10.20 -4.46 30.95
N THR A 196 -9.35 -4.67 31.96
CA THR A 196 -8.71 -5.95 32.28
C THR A 196 -9.73 -7.00 32.72
N SER A 197 -10.05 -7.98 31.87
CA SER A 197 -10.68 -9.23 32.31
C SER A 197 -9.60 -10.25 32.67
N ARG A 198 -9.19 -10.30 33.93
CA ARG A 198 -8.20 -11.27 34.46
C ARG A 198 -8.66 -12.74 34.41
N ALA A 199 -9.93 -13.01 34.07
CA ALA A 199 -10.55 -14.32 34.20
C ALA A 199 -10.23 -15.27 33.03
N GLU A 200 -10.26 -14.79 31.79
CA GLU A 200 -10.07 -15.60 30.58
C GLU A 200 -8.61 -16.07 30.44
N SER A 201 -7.63 -15.19 30.68
CA SER A 201 -6.20 -15.58 30.65
C SER A 201 -5.86 -16.62 31.73
N SER A 202 -6.46 -16.51 32.92
CA SER A 202 -6.28 -17.48 34.01
C SER A 202 -6.86 -18.86 33.65
N LEU A 203 -8.03 -18.88 32.99
CA LEU A 203 -8.67 -20.10 32.54
C LEU A 203 -7.90 -20.77 31.40
N ALA A 204 -7.37 -19.99 30.46
CA ALA A 204 -6.51 -20.48 29.38
C ALA A 204 -5.25 -21.19 29.92
N ILE A 205 -4.59 -20.55 30.89
CA ILE A 205 -3.43 -21.09 31.61
C ILE A 205 -3.77 -22.41 32.33
N SER A 206 -4.92 -22.46 33.00
CA SER A 206 -5.38 -23.64 33.73
C SER A 206 -5.55 -24.83 32.79
N HIS A 207 -6.28 -24.65 31.69
CA HIS A 207 -6.46 -25.68 30.68
C HIS A 207 -5.15 -26.14 30.07
N PHE A 208 -4.25 -25.20 29.73
CA PHE A 208 -2.94 -25.53 29.17
C PHE A 208 -2.12 -26.38 30.15
N THR A 209 -2.10 -26.02 31.43
CA THR A 209 -1.33 -26.72 32.47
C THR A 209 -1.86 -28.14 32.71
N ILE A 210 -3.18 -28.30 32.77
CA ILE A 210 -3.83 -29.61 32.93
C ILE A 210 -3.58 -30.47 31.69
N ALA A 211 -3.75 -29.91 30.49
CA ALA A 211 -3.50 -30.63 29.25
C ALA A 211 -2.03 -31.07 29.14
N SER A 212 -1.08 -30.17 29.42
CA SER A 212 0.36 -30.43 29.36
C SER A 212 0.80 -31.50 30.36
N SER A 213 0.27 -31.49 31.59
CA SER A 213 0.61 -32.50 32.61
C SER A 213 0.00 -33.86 32.27
N THR A 214 -1.25 -33.90 31.80
CA THR A 214 -1.92 -35.14 31.37
C THR A 214 -1.25 -35.73 30.13
N PHE A 215 -0.90 -34.89 29.15
CA PHE A 215 -0.19 -35.31 27.93
C PHE A 215 1.18 -35.90 28.22
N ARG A 216 1.94 -35.29 29.15
CA ARG A 216 3.20 -35.86 29.65
C ARG A 216 3.00 -37.24 30.24
N GLU A 217 1.96 -37.42 31.04
CA GLU A 217 1.70 -38.71 31.68
C GLU A 217 1.28 -39.78 30.66
N VAL A 218 0.46 -39.43 29.67
CA VAL A 218 0.11 -40.34 28.56
C VAL A 218 1.35 -40.72 27.75
N ILE A 219 2.20 -39.76 27.39
CA ILE A 219 3.45 -40.04 26.67
C ILE A 219 4.43 -40.87 27.52
N ARG A 220 4.42 -40.76 28.85
CA ARG A 220 5.30 -41.56 29.74
C ARG A 220 4.75 -42.96 30.05
N GLN A 221 3.44 -43.10 30.23
CA GLN A 221 2.78 -44.31 30.72
C GLN A 221 2.24 -45.23 29.61
N SER A 222 2.05 -44.75 28.38
CA SER A 222 1.29 -45.52 27.38
C SER A 222 1.91 -46.87 27.06
N THR A 223 1.13 -47.92 27.37
CA THR A 223 1.31 -49.33 27.00
C THR A 223 0.38 -49.74 25.85
N SER A 224 -0.36 -48.78 25.28
CA SER A 224 -1.37 -48.94 24.22
C SER A 224 -0.97 -48.23 22.92
N SER A 225 -1.61 -48.62 21.80
CA SER A 225 -1.41 -48.02 20.48
C SER A 225 -1.54 -46.49 20.51
N VAL A 226 -0.54 -45.78 19.97
CA VAL A 226 -0.43 -44.32 20.00
C VAL A 226 -1.54 -43.67 19.15
N ASP A 227 -2.33 -42.76 19.74
CA ASP A 227 -3.23 -41.89 18.96
C ASP A 227 -2.43 -40.75 18.33
N HIS A 228 -2.08 -40.92 17.05
CA HIS A 228 -1.34 -39.92 16.28
C HIS A 228 -2.11 -38.61 16.05
N VAL A 229 -3.45 -38.64 16.04
CA VAL A 229 -4.28 -37.44 15.87
C VAL A 229 -4.21 -36.59 17.13
N GLU A 230 -4.46 -37.19 18.29
CA GLU A 230 -4.34 -36.51 19.59
C GLU A 230 -2.93 -35.95 19.78
N THR A 231 -1.90 -36.75 19.49
CA THR A 231 -0.51 -36.38 19.74
C THR A 231 -0.06 -35.20 18.88
N LEU A 232 -0.30 -35.24 17.55
CA LEU A 232 0.08 -34.15 16.67
C LEU A 232 -0.76 -32.89 16.91
N ALA A 233 -2.04 -33.04 17.24
CA ALA A 233 -2.90 -31.91 17.61
C ALA A 233 -2.41 -31.24 18.89
N ALA A 234 -2.07 -32.02 19.92
CA ALA A 234 -1.48 -31.51 21.16
C ALA A 234 -0.19 -30.73 20.84
N PHE A 235 0.76 -31.31 20.10
CA PHE A 235 1.99 -30.59 19.73
C PHE A 235 1.72 -29.27 18.99
N TYR A 236 0.82 -29.29 17.99
CA TYR A 236 0.42 -28.08 17.28
C TYR A 236 -0.12 -27.01 18.24
N PHE A 237 -1.07 -27.36 19.11
CA PHE A 237 -1.63 -26.39 20.06
C PHE A 237 -0.61 -25.89 21.08
N HIS A 238 0.37 -26.71 21.48
CA HIS A 238 1.46 -26.23 22.35
C HIS A 238 2.33 -25.20 21.64
N TYR A 239 2.67 -25.40 20.35
CA TYR A 239 3.36 -24.36 19.58
C TYR A 239 2.55 -23.07 19.52
N VAL A 240 1.26 -23.15 19.16
CA VAL A 240 0.39 -21.97 19.04
C VAL A 240 0.31 -21.26 20.39
N PHE A 241 0.01 -21.96 21.48
CA PHE A 241 -0.11 -21.37 22.81
C PHE A 241 1.19 -20.69 23.27
N LEU A 242 2.35 -21.34 23.10
CA LEU A 242 3.64 -20.82 23.56
C LEU A 242 4.14 -19.63 22.73
N THR A 243 3.88 -19.63 21.41
CA THR A 243 4.31 -18.55 20.51
C THR A 243 3.44 -17.30 20.63
N HIS A 244 2.20 -17.42 21.12
CA HIS A 244 1.26 -16.32 21.30
C HIS A 244 1.30 -15.72 22.73
N GLN A 245 2.24 -16.17 23.57
CA GLN A 245 2.47 -15.56 24.88
C GLN A 245 3.05 -14.14 24.76
N ARG A 246 2.72 -13.27 25.72
CA ARG A 246 3.30 -11.91 25.81
C ARG A 246 4.83 -11.94 25.94
N ILE A 247 5.35 -12.93 26.65
CA ILE A 247 6.77 -13.23 26.79
C ILE A 247 6.96 -14.66 26.34
N VAL A 248 7.65 -14.84 25.21
CA VAL A 248 7.89 -16.17 24.63
C VAL A 248 8.98 -16.89 25.41
N ASN A 249 8.66 -18.07 25.95
CA ASN A 249 9.64 -18.94 26.58
C ASN A 249 10.43 -19.73 25.51
N ARG A 250 11.65 -19.27 25.24
CA ARG A 250 12.53 -19.86 24.22
C ARG A 250 12.97 -21.28 24.55
N GLU A 251 13.17 -21.57 25.83
CA GLU A 251 13.65 -22.86 26.29
C GLU A 251 12.60 -23.95 26.07
N GLU A 252 11.35 -23.68 26.46
CA GLU A 252 10.23 -24.61 26.24
C GLU A 252 9.96 -24.86 24.76
N LEU A 253 10.02 -23.82 23.92
CA LEU A 253 9.88 -24.00 22.47
C LEU A 253 10.99 -24.87 21.87
N HIS A 254 12.22 -24.74 22.37
CA HIS A 254 13.32 -25.60 21.94
C HIS A 254 13.10 -27.07 22.40
N LYS A 255 12.69 -27.27 23.64
CA LYS A 255 12.36 -28.62 24.17
C LYS A 255 11.19 -29.26 23.40
N LEU A 256 10.14 -28.48 23.11
CA LEU A 256 8.99 -28.92 22.30
C LEU A 256 9.43 -29.37 20.91
N SER A 257 10.24 -28.58 20.21
CA SER A 257 10.79 -28.92 18.89
C SER A 257 11.57 -30.24 18.90
N GLY A 258 12.43 -30.43 19.90
CA GLY A 258 13.15 -31.68 20.09
C GLY A 258 12.22 -32.86 20.39
N ALA A 259 11.20 -32.68 21.23
CA ALA A 259 10.23 -33.72 21.57
C ALA A 259 9.40 -34.17 20.36
N VAL A 260 8.96 -33.23 19.53
CA VAL A 260 8.25 -33.51 18.28
C VAL A 260 9.15 -34.27 17.32
N LEU A 261 10.40 -33.84 17.14
CA LEU A 261 11.36 -34.55 16.28
C LEU A 261 11.56 -36.01 16.73
N ARG A 262 11.79 -36.22 18.03
CA ARG A 262 11.95 -37.56 18.59
C ARG A 262 10.71 -38.43 18.35
N TYR A 263 9.52 -37.85 18.52
CA TYR A 263 8.27 -38.53 18.23
C TYR A 263 8.16 -38.94 16.75
N LEU A 264 8.46 -38.03 15.82
CA LEU A 264 8.40 -38.32 14.38
C LEU A 264 9.39 -39.41 13.95
N GLN A 265 10.58 -39.42 14.56
CA GLN A 265 11.61 -40.43 14.31
C GLN A 265 11.22 -41.79 14.89
N ALA A 266 10.73 -41.83 16.14
CA ALA A 266 10.33 -43.06 16.80
C ALA A 266 9.13 -43.70 16.08
N SER A 267 8.07 -42.92 15.82
CA SER A 267 6.83 -43.42 15.21
C SER A 267 6.97 -43.74 13.72
N SER A 268 8.06 -43.34 13.06
CA SER A 268 8.22 -43.41 11.60
C SER A 268 7.05 -42.82 10.81
N ILE A 269 6.25 -41.94 11.43
CA ILE A 269 4.96 -41.50 10.87
C ILE A 269 5.15 -40.77 9.55
N GLY A 270 6.19 -39.95 9.41
CA GLY A 270 6.50 -39.28 8.15
C GLY A 270 6.76 -40.27 6.99
N GLU A 271 7.38 -41.41 7.27
CA GLU A 271 7.64 -42.44 6.27
C GLU A 271 6.40 -43.29 6.01
N ILE A 272 5.65 -43.67 7.05
CA ILE A 272 4.40 -44.45 6.95
C ILE A 272 3.35 -43.69 6.13
N LEU A 273 3.18 -42.39 6.39
CA LEU A 273 2.25 -41.51 5.67
C LEU A 273 2.60 -41.35 4.19
N THR A 274 3.81 -41.70 3.76
CA THR A 274 4.34 -41.40 2.43
C THR A 274 4.84 -42.62 1.64
N ARG A 275 4.56 -43.87 2.09
CA ARG A 275 4.93 -45.13 1.40
C ARG A 275 4.07 -45.40 0.15
N SER A 276 4.67 -46.04 -0.85
CA SER A 276 4.02 -46.55 -2.07
C SER A 276 3.42 -47.94 -1.79
N THR A 277 2.23 -48.23 -2.34
CA THR A 277 1.29 -49.32 -2.01
C THR A 277 1.76 -50.78 -2.27
N SER A 278 3.06 -51.10 -2.21
CA SER A 278 3.56 -52.42 -2.62
C SER A 278 3.99 -53.40 -1.51
N GLU A 279 3.83 -53.09 -0.22
CA GLU A 279 4.06 -54.06 0.87
C GLU A 279 2.97 -53.97 1.97
N PRO A 280 2.51 -55.10 2.55
CA PRO A 280 1.41 -55.09 3.50
C PRO A 280 1.92 -54.91 4.94
N ALA A 281 1.83 -53.69 5.47
CA ALA A 281 1.72 -53.45 6.91
C ALA A 281 1.18 -52.03 7.17
N VAL A 282 0.17 -51.95 8.06
CA VAL A 282 -0.53 -50.75 8.56
C VAL A 282 -1.61 -50.19 7.61
N THR A 283 -2.85 -50.64 7.77
CA THR A 283 -4.06 -50.12 7.09
C THR A 283 -4.49 -48.78 7.68
N MET A 284 -3.83 -47.69 7.28
CA MET A 284 -4.33 -46.34 7.53
C MET A 284 -5.34 -45.97 6.43
N THR A 285 -6.53 -45.51 6.83
CA THR A 285 -7.55 -45.11 5.83
C THR A 285 -7.11 -43.86 5.07
N PRO A 286 -7.45 -43.71 3.78
CA PRO A 286 -7.07 -42.53 3.01
C PRO A 286 -7.49 -41.18 3.65
N PRO A 287 -8.68 -41.04 4.26
CA PRO A 287 -9.05 -39.81 4.98
C PRO A 287 -8.12 -39.51 6.17
N MET A 288 -7.75 -40.53 6.94
CA MET A 288 -6.89 -40.36 8.10
C MET A 288 -5.46 -39.98 7.69
N GLY A 289 -4.93 -40.63 6.65
CA GLY A 289 -3.61 -40.29 6.10
C GLY A 289 -3.51 -38.86 5.59
N ALA A 290 -4.53 -38.40 4.86
CA ALA A 290 -4.58 -37.03 4.37
C ALA A 290 -4.66 -36.00 5.52
N PHE A 291 -5.44 -36.30 6.56
CA PHE A 291 -5.55 -35.46 7.76
C PHE A 291 -4.21 -35.34 8.50
N LEU A 292 -3.55 -36.47 8.78
CA LEU A 292 -2.26 -36.48 9.48
C LEU A 292 -1.15 -35.79 8.67
N CYS A 293 -1.14 -35.93 7.34
CA CYS A 293 -0.23 -35.18 6.47
C CYS A 293 -0.45 -33.66 6.60
N ARG A 294 -1.71 -33.21 6.64
CA ARG A 294 -2.04 -31.79 6.81
C ARG A 294 -1.63 -31.28 8.19
N MET A 295 -1.86 -32.07 9.25
CA MET A 295 -1.40 -31.74 10.60
C MET A 295 0.12 -31.60 10.68
N LEU A 296 0.87 -32.52 10.05
CA LEU A 296 2.33 -32.46 10.07
C LEU A 296 2.86 -31.22 9.35
N LEU A 297 2.21 -30.75 8.28
CA LEU A 297 2.55 -29.47 7.64
C LEU A 297 2.28 -28.26 8.54
N TRP A 298 1.22 -28.30 9.36
CA TRP A 298 0.93 -27.26 10.35
C TRP A 298 1.99 -27.26 11.46
N VAL A 299 2.36 -28.43 11.99
CA VAL A 299 3.46 -28.54 12.97
C VAL A 299 4.79 -28.05 12.38
N TYR A 300 5.10 -28.41 11.13
CA TYR A 300 6.27 -27.89 10.41
C TYR A 300 6.27 -26.36 10.30
N ARG A 301 5.13 -25.78 9.92
CA ARG A 301 4.95 -24.32 9.83
C ARG A 301 5.20 -23.64 11.18
N GLU A 302 4.59 -24.17 12.25
CA GLU A 302 4.74 -23.58 13.58
C GLU A 302 6.17 -23.73 14.14
N ASP A 303 6.86 -24.84 13.83
CA ASP A 303 8.27 -25.00 14.18
C ASP A 303 9.14 -23.95 13.48
N VAL A 304 8.94 -23.73 12.17
CA VAL A 304 9.62 -22.66 11.41
C VAL A 304 9.27 -21.27 11.94
N TYR A 305 8.02 -21.03 12.33
CA TYR A 305 7.57 -19.77 12.91
C TYR A 305 8.25 -19.47 14.25
N ALA A 306 8.42 -20.49 15.10
CA ALA A 306 9.10 -20.42 16.39
C ALA A 306 10.59 -20.08 16.24
N MET A 307 11.22 -20.48 15.12
CA MET A 307 12.62 -20.16 14.88
C MET A 307 12.90 -18.66 14.91
N GLY A 308 11.96 -17.81 14.48
CA GLY A 308 12.08 -16.35 14.57
C GLY A 308 12.41 -15.79 15.96
N TYR A 309 12.17 -16.55 17.04
CA TYR A 309 12.53 -16.19 18.40
C TYR A 309 13.92 -16.71 18.86
N ARG A 310 14.74 -17.24 17.94
CA ARG A 310 16.01 -17.93 18.21
C ARG A 310 15.85 -19.19 19.08
N CYS A 311 14.84 -20.00 18.80
CA CYS A 311 14.60 -21.30 19.44
C CYS A 311 13.98 -22.29 18.43
N ALA A 312 13.73 -23.54 18.83
CA ALA A 312 13.11 -24.56 17.95
C ALA A 312 13.90 -24.84 16.64
N GLY A 313 13.24 -25.38 15.61
CA GLY A 313 13.81 -25.62 14.27
C GLY A 313 14.29 -27.05 14.01
N GLU A 314 14.20 -27.95 14.99
CA GLU A 314 14.64 -29.35 14.84
C GLU A 314 13.76 -30.12 13.85
N VAL A 315 12.44 -29.93 13.92
CA VAL A 315 11.48 -30.51 12.98
C VAL A 315 11.67 -29.89 11.60
N ALA A 316 11.88 -28.57 11.55
CA ALA A 316 12.08 -27.85 10.31
C ALA A 316 13.32 -28.32 9.54
N ARG A 317 14.45 -28.53 10.23
CA ARG A 317 15.67 -29.12 9.63
C ARG A 317 15.41 -30.54 9.15
N TYR A 318 14.81 -31.39 9.99
CA TYR A 318 14.50 -32.78 9.64
C TYR A 318 13.64 -32.91 8.37
N ILE A 319 12.63 -32.07 8.20
CA ILE A 319 11.76 -32.07 7.01
C ILE A 319 12.47 -31.44 5.80
N SER A 320 13.18 -30.33 6.00
CA SER A 320 13.84 -29.57 4.92
C SER A 320 15.00 -30.35 4.28
N GLU A 321 15.71 -31.17 5.05
CA GLU A 321 16.75 -32.10 4.56
C GLU A 321 16.17 -33.28 3.74
N ARG A 322 14.84 -33.46 3.76
CA ARG A 322 14.13 -34.55 3.05
C ARG A 322 13.10 -33.99 2.05
N PRO A 323 13.52 -33.40 0.92
CA PRO A 323 12.60 -32.78 -0.04
C PRO A 323 11.55 -33.74 -0.63
N ARG A 324 11.88 -35.04 -0.72
CA ARG A 324 10.91 -36.08 -1.16
C ARG A 324 9.80 -36.29 -0.14
N LEU A 325 10.11 -36.25 1.16
CA LEU A 325 9.14 -36.38 2.23
C LEU A 325 8.18 -35.18 2.20
N LEU A 326 8.71 -33.96 2.17
CA LEU A 326 7.89 -32.74 2.12
C LEU A 326 6.96 -32.70 0.90
N ARG A 327 7.46 -33.06 -0.30
CA ARG A 327 6.63 -33.14 -1.51
C ARG A 327 5.47 -34.12 -1.34
N ARG A 328 5.73 -35.30 -0.75
CA ARG A 328 4.68 -36.30 -0.52
C ARG A 328 3.68 -35.86 0.53
N LEU A 329 4.13 -35.25 1.64
CA LEU A 329 3.25 -34.67 2.65
C LEU A 329 2.32 -33.61 2.05
N CYS A 330 2.87 -32.71 1.22
CA CYS A 330 2.09 -31.69 0.51
C CYS A 330 1.00 -32.32 -0.36
N VAL A 331 1.37 -33.23 -1.26
CA VAL A 331 0.42 -33.88 -2.18
C VAL A 331 -0.64 -34.69 -1.43
N ALA A 332 -0.24 -35.49 -0.44
CA ALA A 332 -1.14 -36.33 0.35
C ALA A 332 -2.09 -35.51 1.24
N SER A 333 -1.72 -34.28 1.62
CA SER A 333 -2.55 -33.38 2.43
C SER A 333 -3.65 -32.66 1.64
N ARG A 334 -3.57 -32.62 0.31
CA ARG A 334 -4.51 -31.86 -0.54
C ARG A 334 -5.97 -32.29 -0.33
N PRO A 335 -6.33 -33.59 -0.41
CA PRO A 335 -7.72 -34.02 -0.29
C PRO A 335 -8.20 -34.13 1.17
N ALA A 336 -7.48 -33.58 2.15
CA ALA A 336 -7.79 -33.76 3.57
C ALA A 336 -9.22 -33.31 3.94
N LEU A 337 -9.68 -32.17 3.40
CA LEU A 337 -11.04 -31.67 3.67
C LEU A 337 -12.09 -32.54 2.97
N GLN A 338 -11.94 -32.71 1.65
CA GLN A 338 -12.84 -33.54 0.84
C GLN A 338 -13.02 -34.95 1.40
N LEU A 339 -11.94 -35.64 1.77
CA LEU A 339 -12.00 -37.03 2.25
C LEU A 339 -12.61 -37.16 3.65
N ASN A 340 -12.46 -36.16 4.50
CA ASN A 340 -12.93 -36.23 5.88
C ASN A 340 -14.34 -35.67 6.08
N TRP A 341 -14.74 -34.67 5.30
CA TRP A 341 -16.13 -34.19 5.24
C TRP A 341 -17.02 -35.09 4.38
N GLY A 342 -16.44 -35.78 3.38
CA GLY A 342 -17.17 -36.76 2.58
C GLY A 342 -18.37 -36.15 1.85
N THR A 343 -19.53 -36.80 1.95
CA THR A 343 -20.74 -36.41 1.20
C THR A 343 -21.39 -35.12 1.68
N VAL A 344 -21.05 -34.62 2.87
CA VAL A 344 -21.56 -33.33 3.37
C VAL A 344 -20.71 -32.15 2.92
N TYR A 345 -19.57 -32.38 2.24
CA TYR A 345 -18.73 -31.30 1.71
C TYR A 345 -19.40 -30.64 0.49
N PRO A 346 -19.68 -29.32 0.50
CA PRO A 346 -20.41 -28.68 -0.60
C PRO A 346 -19.64 -28.64 -1.92
N ALA A 347 -20.35 -28.76 -3.06
CA ALA A 347 -19.78 -28.69 -4.42
C ALA A 347 -18.94 -27.43 -4.66
N GLU A 348 -19.37 -26.29 -4.12
CA GLU A 348 -18.65 -25.01 -4.21
C GLU A 348 -17.29 -25.08 -3.49
N GLN A 349 -17.22 -25.78 -2.35
CA GLN A 349 -15.97 -25.96 -1.60
C GLN A 349 -15.00 -26.91 -2.32
N HIS A 350 -15.51 -27.88 -3.08
CA HIS A 350 -14.68 -28.70 -3.97
C HIS A 350 -14.02 -27.87 -5.08
N LEU A 351 -14.76 -26.91 -5.67
CA LEU A 351 -14.20 -26.02 -6.68
C LEU A 351 -13.14 -25.11 -6.07
N ASP A 352 -13.40 -24.54 -4.89
CA ASP A 352 -12.42 -23.74 -4.17
C ASP A 352 -11.15 -24.53 -3.83
N ASP A 353 -11.24 -25.80 -3.40
CA ASP A 353 -10.06 -26.66 -3.19
C ASP A 353 -9.20 -26.78 -4.45
N VAL A 354 -9.81 -26.83 -5.64
CA VAL A 354 -9.08 -26.90 -6.92
C VAL A 354 -8.39 -25.58 -7.24
N PHE A 355 -9.08 -24.45 -7.09
CA PHE A 355 -8.49 -23.13 -7.36
C PHE A 355 -7.42 -22.78 -6.33
N SER A 356 -7.65 -23.08 -5.04
CA SER A 356 -6.74 -22.76 -3.93
C SER A 356 -5.56 -23.75 -3.81
N ALA A 357 -5.50 -24.80 -4.62
CA ALA A 357 -4.39 -25.76 -4.63
C ALA A 357 -3.03 -25.09 -4.88
N GLN A 358 -2.97 -24.10 -5.79
CA GLN A 358 -1.74 -23.36 -6.08
C GLN A 358 -1.27 -22.53 -4.89
N HIS A 359 -2.19 -21.97 -4.11
CA HIS A 359 -1.85 -21.23 -2.89
C HIS A 359 -1.27 -22.12 -1.79
N LEU A 360 -1.77 -23.36 -1.68
CA LEU A 360 -1.19 -24.33 -0.76
C LEU A 360 0.25 -24.70 -1.16
N ASP A 361 0.51 -24.83 -2.45
CA ASP A 361 1.87 -25.05 -2.96
C ASP A 361 2.76 -23.85 -2.63
N MET A 362 2.29 -22.62 -2.90
CA MET A 362 3.00 -21.39 -2.55
C MET A 362 3.30 -21.29 -1.05
N LEU A 363 2.36 -21.65 -0.18
CA LEU A 363 2.56 -21.68 1.27
C LEU A 363 3.72 -22.61 1.67
N VAL A 364 3.83 -23.79 1.07
CA VAL A 364 4.94 -24.72 1.35
C VAL A 364 6.27 -24.12 0.90
N HIS A 365 6.32 -23.52 -0.29
CA HIS A 365 7.50 -22.81 -0.77
C HIS A 365 7.91 -21.67 0.16
N MET A 366 6.94 -20.91 0.68
CA MET A 366 7.17 -19.82 1.63
C MET A 366 7.66 -20.32 3.00
N ILE A 367 7.12 -21.42 3.54
CA ILE A 367 7.60 -22.00 4.80
C ILE A 367 9.09 -22.39 4.68
N GLN A 368 9.47 -23.03 3.57
CA GLN A 368 10.87 -23.38 3.34
C GLN A 368 11.75 -22.15 3.12
N LEU A 369 11.24 -21.13 2.43
CA LEU A 369 11.96 -19.87 2.21
C LEU A 369 12.20 -19.15 3.55
N GLN A 370 11.18 -19.07 4.40
CA GLN A 370 11.30 -18.56 5.77
C GLN A 370 12.36 -19.33 6.55
N PHE A 371 12.32 -20.66 6.56
CA PHE A 371 13.34 -21.48 7.21
C PHE A 371 14.77 -21.10 6.75
N GLN A 372 15.01 -21.04 5.44
CA GLN A 372 16.32 -20.74 4.87
C GLN A 372 16.81 -19.32 5.19
N ILE A 373 15.93 -18.31 5.07
CA ILE A 373 16.26 -16.92 5.40
C ILE A 373 16.61 -16.79 6.86
N THR A 374 15.87 -17.48 7.72
CA THR A 374 16.08 -17.32 9.15
C THR A 374 17.38 -18.01 9.59
N GLU A 375 17.70 -19.22 9.08
CA GLU A 375 19.01 -19.89 9.27
C GLU A 375 20.16 -19.02 8.75
N PHE A 376 20.01 -18.44 7.56
CA PHE A 376 20.98 -17.51 6.99
C PHE A 376 21.18 -16.26 7.87
N GLY A 377 20.09 -15.66 8.35
CA GLY A 377 20.11 -14.49 9.22
C GLY A 377 20.83 -14.73 10.55
N TRP A 378 20.70 -15.90 11.17
CA TRP A 378 21.45 -16.19 12.40
C TRP A 378 22.93 -16.43 12.14
N SER A 379 23.27 -17.19 11.09
CA SER A 379 24.67 -17.46 10.75
C SER A 379 25.46 -16.17 10.45
N THR A 380 24.82 -15.20 9.79
CA THR A 380 25.42 -13.89 9.48
C THR A 380 25.57 -13.03 10.74
N MET A 381 24.59 -13.03 11.65
CA MET A 381 24.66 -12.31 12.94
C MET A 381 25.72 -12.88 13.90
N GLU A 382 25.86 -14.20 13.98
CA GLU A 382 26.89 -14.85 14.80
C GLU A 382 28.29 -14.54 14.28
N SER A 383 28.48 -14.58 12.97
CA SER A 383 29.71 -14.16 12.29
C SER A 383 30.02 -12.67 12.52
N ALA A 384 29.00 -11.81 12.56
CA ALA A 384 29.16 -10.38 12.84
C ALA A 384 29.55 -10.09 14.30
N ASN A 385 28.99 -10.84 15.26
CA ASN A 385 29.36 -10.72 16.67
C ASN A 385 30.79 -11.23 16.95
N ALA A 386 31.29 -12.20 16.19
CA ALA A 386 32.68 -12.65 16.25
C ALA A 386 33.69 -11.62 15.65
N ASN A 387 33.23 -10.74 14.74
CA ASN A 387 34.06 -9.79 13.98
C ASN A 387 34.03 -8.32 14.48
N ARG A 388 33.44 -8.02 15.65
CA ARG A 388 33.30 -6.65 16.22
C ARG A 388 34.63 -5.89 16.51
N VAL A 389 35.78 -6.37 16.05
CA VAL A 389 37.11 -5.76 16.29
C VAL A 389 37.63 -4.94 15.10
N ARG A 390 36.92 -4.88 13.96
CA ARG A 390 37.36 -4.09 12.79
C ARG A 390 36.23 -3.22 12.22
N ASP A 391 36.38 -1.90 12.34
CA ASP A 391 35.51 -0.88 11.72
C ASP A 391 35.69 -0.83 10.19
N THR A 392 35.29 -1.89 9.49
CA THR A 392 35.23 -1.92 8.03
C THR A 392 33.86 -2.41 7.57
N PRO A 393 33.19 -1.74 6.62
CA PRO A 393 31.92 -2.22 6.06
C PRO A 393 32.12 -3.62 5.44
N ARG A 394 31.26 -4.57 5.83
CA ARG A 394 31.31 -5.94 5.30
C ARG A 394 30.75 -5.95 3.86
N PRO A 395 31.39 -6.63 2.91
CA PRO A 395 30.79 -6.86 1.59
C PRO A 395 29.52 -7.74 1.70
N PRO A 396 28.58 -7.66 0.74
CA PRO A 396 27.35 -8.44 0.77
C PRO A 396 27.64 -9.94 0.76
N GLU A 397 27.06 -10.68 1.71
CA GLU A 397 27.09 -12.14 1.70
C GLU A 397 25.80 -12.64 1.08
N ARG A 398 25.84 -12.96 -0.21
CA ARG A 398 24.66 -13.43 -0.95
C ARG A 398 24.52 -14.94 -0.82
N ASN A 399 23.29 -15.41 -0.65
CA ASN A 399 22.94 -16.82 -0.72
C ASN A 399 22.14 -17.09 -2.00
N LEU A 400 22.84 -17.58 -3.03
CA LEU A 400 22.25 -17.83 -4.35
C LEU A 400 21.05 -18.79 -4.31
N GLN A 401 21.03 -19.75 -3.38
CA GLN A 401 19.91 -20.69 -3.26
C GLN A 401 18.64 -20.01 -2.76
N ILE A 402 18.76 -18.97 -1.93
CA ILE A 402 17.62 -18.18 -1.45
C ILE A 402 17.12 -17.27 -2.58
N GLU A 403 18.02 -16.65 -3.33
CA GLU A 403 17.70 -15.78 -4.47
C GLU A 403 17.03 -16.55 -5.61
N GLU A 404 17.59 -17.69 -6.02
CA GLU A 404 16.96 -18.59 -6.99
C GLU A 404 15.56 -19.02 -6.54
N LYS A 405 15.34 -19.17 -5.24
CA LYS A 405 14.03 -19.54 -4.71
C LYS A 405 13.02 -18.39 -4.74
N PHE A 406 13.46 -17.15 -4.53
CA PHE A 406 12.63 -15.98 -4.78
C PHE A 406 12.21 -15.93 -6.26
N ASP A 407 13.16 -16.10 -7.18
CA ASP A 407 12.89 -16.09 -8.62
C ASP A 407 11.95 -17.23 -9.05
N LEU A 408 12.14 -18.44 -8.49
CA LEU A 408 11.26 -19.59 -8.72
C LEU A 408 9.84 -19.32 -8.21
N ILE A 409 9.68 -18.75 -7.03
CA ILE A 409 8.34 -18.42 -6.49
C ILE A 409 7.66 -17.34 -7.34
N GLU A 410 8.39 -16.29 -7.75
CA GLU A 410 7.83 -15.25 -8.63
C GLU A 410 7.43 -15.81 -10.00
N THR A 411 8.21 -16.77 -10.54
CA THR A 411 7.96 -17.38 -11.85
C THR A 411 6.81 -18.39 -11.80
N ASP A 412 6.87 -19.35 -10.88
CA ASP A 412 5.89 -20.45 -10.77
C ASP A 412 4.51 -19.94 -10.34
N PHE A 413 4.46 -18.84 -9.59
CA PHE A 413 3.22 -18.21 -9.08
C PHE A 413 2.96 -16.82 -9.68
N ALA A 414 3.51 -16.50 -10.85
CA ALA A 414 3.34 -15.20 -11.51
C ALA A 414 1.87 -14.71 -11.59
N PRO A 415 0.86 -15.56 -11.87
CA PRO A 415 -0.55 -15.14 -11.84
C PRO A 415 -0.98 -14.58 -10.48
N THR A 416 -0.58 -15.22 -9.38
CA THR A 416 -0.86 -14.79 -8.00
C THR A 416 -0.30 -13.40 -7.73
N PHE A 417 0.93 -13.11 -8.19
CA PHE A 417 1.53 -11.78 -8.07
C PHE A 417 0.87 -10.72 -8.95
N GLN A 418 0.33 -11.10 -10.12
CA GLN A 418 -0.38 -10.17 -11.01
C GLN A 418 -1.77 -9.79 -10.49
N MET A 419 -2.47 -10.70 -9.81
CA MET A 419 -3.80 -10.45 -9.27
C MET A 419 -3.85 -9.26 -8.30
N ILE A 420 -2.79 -9.03 -7.52
CA ILE A 420 -2.70 -7.92 -6.56
C ILE A 420 -2.50 -6.57 -7.26
N LYS A 421 -2.08 -6.58 -8.52
CA LYS A 421 -1.89 -5.36 -9.33
C LYS A 421 -3.17 -4.93 -10.04
N MET A 422 -4.26 -5.69 -9.95
CA MET A 422 -5.53 -5.40 -10.61
C MET A 422 -6.43 -4.46 -9.78
N PRO A 423 -7.13 -3.48 -10.39
CA PRO A 423 -8.04 -2.56 -9.68
C PRO A 423 -9.24 -3.27 -9.03
N ASP A 424 -9.75 -2.73 -7.92
CA ASP A 424 -10.78 -3.36 -7.06
C ASP A 424 -12.20 -3.48 -7.69
N ASP A 425 -12.49 -2.79 -8.80
CA ASP A 425 -13.87 -2.54 -9.27
C ASP A 425 -14.54 -3.67 -10.09
N ASN A 426 -13.92 -4.85 -10.27
CA ASN A 426 -14.38 -5.85 -11.26
C ASN A 426 -14.72 -7.26 -10.71
N TYR A 427 -14.87 -7.47 -9.41
CA TYR A 427 -14.90 -8.84 -8.87
C TYR A 427 -16.31 -9.39 -8.62
N GLN A 428 -16.57 -10.58 -9.17
CA GLN A 428 -17.66 -11.46 -8.75
C GLN A 428 -17.29 -12.16 -7.43
N THR A 429 -18.29 -12.46 -6.60
CA THR A 429 -18.13 -12.98 -5.22
C THR A 429 -17.32 -14.27 -5.07
N SER A 430 -17.17 -15.12 -6.09
CA SER A 430 -16.33 -16.34 -6.02
C SER A 430 -14.85 -16.11 -6.37
N ILE A 431 -14.51 -14.98 -7.00
CA ILE A 431 -13.12 -14.59 -7.32
C ILE A 431 -12.47 -13.86 -6.12
N SER A 432 -13.30 -13.32 -5.22
CA SER A 432 -12.97 -12.64 -3.96
C SER A 432 -11.96 -13.41 -3.10
N ASP A 433 -12.32 -14.62 -2.66
CA ASP A 433 -11.54 -15.36 -1.65
C ASP A 433 -10.19 -15.85 -2.19
N HIS A 434 -10.13 -16.10 -3.51
CA HIS A 434 -8.89 -16.47 -4.20
C HIS A 434 -7.90 -15.28 -4.26
N ILE A 435 -8.40 -14.06 -4.45
CA ILE A 435 -7.60 -12.82 -4.39
C ILE A 435 -7.11 -12.54 -2.98
N GLU A 436 -7.94 -12.79 -1.96
CA GLU A 436 -7.55 -12.58 -0.56
C GLU A 436 -6.36 -13.45 -0.16
N ASN A 437 -6.41 -14.75 -0.51
CA ASN A 437 -5.27 -15.65 -0.33
C ASN A 437 -4.00 -15.14 -1.01
N ALA A 438 -4.10 -14.82 -2.31
CA ALA A 438 -2.99 -14.30 -3.09
C ALA A 438 -2.32 -13.10 -2.40
N SER A 439 -3.15 -12.17 -1.90
CA SER A 439 -2.72 -10.92 -1.28
C SER A 439 -1.94 -11.16 0.01
N VAL A 440 -2.40 -12.07 0.88
CA VAL A 440 -1.69 -12.46 2.11
C VAL A 440 -0.32 -13.06 1.78
N PHE A 441 -0.28 -14.04 0.87
CA PHE A 441 0.96 -14.76 0.55
C PHE A 441 2.02 -13.83 -0.06
N VAL A 442 1.63 -12.96 -0.99
CA VAL A 442 2.56 -12.01 -1.63
C VAL A 442 3.03 -10.92 -0.65
N THR A 443 2.17 -10.48 0.28
CA THR A 443 2.59 -9.55 1.33
C THR A 443 3.67 -10.16 2.23
N ILE A 444 3.45 -11.39 2.71
CA ILE A 444 4.43 -12.10 3.53
C ILE A 444 5.70 -12.40 2.74
N TYR A 445 5.58 -12.72 1.44
CA TYR A 445 6.71 -12.92 0.54
C TYR A 445 7.63 -11.70 0.48
N TYR A 446 7.10 -10.50 0.23
CA TYR A 446 7.93 -9.29 0.15
C TYR A 446 8.53 -8.92 1.51
N ALA A 447 7.85 -9.21 2.61
CA ALA A 447 8.41 -9.03 3.95
C ALA A 447 9.65 -9.91 4.16
N TRP A 448 9.59 -11.19 3.77
CA TRP A 448 10.75 -12.09 3.85
C TRP A 448 11.87 -11.69 2.88
N LYS A 449 11.54 -11.20 1.68
CA LYS A 449 12.52 -10.68 0.71
C LYS A 449 13.29 -9.49 1.29
N MET A 450 12.59 -8.58 1.97
CA MET A 450 13.19 -7.44 2.64
C MET A 450 14.09 -7.86 3.81
N VAL A 451 13.64 -8.80 4.66
CA VAL A 451 14.46 -9.35 5.75
C VAL A 451 15.74 -10.00 5.20
N TYR A 452 15.64 -10.79 4.12
CA TYR A 452 16.81 -11.37 3.46
C TYR A 452 17.77 -10.30 2.93
N TYR A 453 17.27 -9.26 2.25
CA TYR A 453 18.11 -8.20 1.69
C TYR A 453 18.91 -7.46 2.78
N ARG A 454 18.28 -7.24 3.94
CA ARG A 454 18.96 -6.70 5.12
C ARG A 454 20.01 -7.66 5.68
N CYS A 455 19.70 -8.95 5.84
CA CYS A 455 20.67 -9.95 6.30
C CYS A 455 21.86 -10.11 5.34
N ALA A 456 21.63 -10.00 4.03
CA ALA A 456 22.64 -10.13 2.98
C ALA A 456 23.49 -8.86 2.81
N GLY A 457 23.11 -7.74 3.45
CA GLY A 457 23.82 -6.46 3.33
C GLY A 457 23.69 -5.83 1.94
N LEU A 458 22.55 -6.00 1.27
CA LEU A 458 22.29 -5.39 -0.03
C LEU A 458 22.13 -3.85 0.10
N PRO A 459 22.37 -3.10 -1.00
CA PRO A 459 22.22 -1.65 -1.01
C PRO A 459 20.82 -1.20 -0.57
N GLU A 460 20.77 0.02 -0.03
CA GLU A 460 19.54 0.61 0.49
C GLU A 460 18.44 0.70 -0.58
N ASP A 461 18.79 0.98 -1.82
CA ASP A 461 17.84 1.12 -2.94
C ASP A 461 17.05 -0.18 -3.17
N ASN A 462 17.73 -1.33 -3.15
CA ASN A 462 17.09 -2.65 -3.28
C ASN A 462 16.07 -2.90 -2.16
N ILE A 463 16.32 -2.39 -0.97
CA ILE A 463 15.45 -2.56 0.20
C ILE A 463 14.23 -1.65 0.08
N GLN A 464 14.41 -0.43 -0.42
CA GLN A 464 13.30 0.50 -0.67
C GLN A 464 12.40 0.02 -1.82
N ASP A 465 12.95 -0.59 -2.87
CA ASP A 465 12.16 -1.21 -3.95
C ASP A 465 11.24 -2.33 -3.42
N VAL A 466 11.80 -3.22 -2.58
CA VAL A 466 11.01 -4.31 -1.97
C VAL A 466 10.01 -3.76 -0.96
N LEU A 467 10.36 -2.70 -0.22
CA LEU A 467 9.44 -2.02 0.69
C LEU A 467 8.24 -1.43 -0.05
N ALA A 468 8.43 -0.84 -1.23
CA ALA A 468 7.33 -0.32 -2.04
C ALA A 468 6.36 -1.44 -2.45
N MET A 469 6.89 -2.57 -2.91
CA MET A 469 6.09 -3.75 -3.26
C MET A 469 5.37 -4.36 -2.05
N LEU A 470 6.05 -4.42 -0.89
CA LEU A 470 5.46 -4.84 0.37
C LEU A 470 4.29 -3.95 0.77
N MET A 471 4.45 -2.62 0.64
CA MET A 471 3.41 -1.67 1.02
C MET A 471 2.19 -1.72 0.11
N GLN A 472 2.40 -1.87 -1.20
CA GLN A 472 1.32 -2.07 -2.15
C GLN A 472 0.51 -3.34 -1.80
N ALA A 473 1.19 -4.47 -1.57
CA ALA A 473 0.55 -5.72 -1.23
C ALA A 473 -0.17 -5.66 0.13
N ALA A 474 0.47 -5.08 1.15
CA ALA A 474 -0.11 -4.94 2.50
C ALA A 474 -1.37 -4.08 2.48
N GLN A 475 -1.39 -3.00 1.69
CA GLN A 475 -2.57 -2.13 1.59
C GLN A 475 -3.77 -2.83 0.96
N HIS A 476 -3.54 -3.66 -0.07
CA HIS A 476 -4.60 -4.49 -0.65
C HIS A 476 -5.12 -5.52 0.35
N THR A 477 -4.22 -6.13 1.13
CA THR A 477 -4.54 -7.23 2.04
C THR A 477 -5.27 -6.77 3.31
N ILE A 478 -4.87 -5.65 3.92
CA ILE A 478 -5.42 -5.15 5.21
C ILE A 478 -6.87 -4.67 5.10
N ARG A 479 -7.36 -4.38 3.88
CA ARG A 479 -8.78 -4.05 3.65
C ARG A 479 -9.69 -5.26 3.79
N LYS A 480 -9.16 -6.48 3.65
CA LYS A 480 -9.91 -7.72 3.46
C LYS A 480 -9.59 -8.81 4.49
N VAL A 481 -8.41 -8.74 5.14
CA VAL A 481 -7.91 -9.76 6.09
C VAL A 481 -7.54 -9.14 7.43
N GLN A 482 -7.63 -9.93 8.50
CA GLN A 482 -7.30 -9.48 9.85
C GLN A 482 -5.81 -9.19 10.02
N LEU A 483 -5.50 -8.13 10.78
CA LEU A 483 -4.16 -7.55 10.88
C LEU A 483 -3.10 -8.49 11.50
N LYS A 484 -3.51 -9.48 12.30
CA LYS A 484 -2.58 -10.33 13.07
C LYS A 484 -1.67 -11.18 12.17
N ASP A 485 -2.11 -11.53 10.96
CA ASP A 485 -1.31 -12.28 9.97
C ASP A 485 -0.21 -11.45 9.31
N LEU A 486 -0.37 -10.12 9.31
CA LEU A 486 0.55 -9.20 8.66
C LEU A 486 1.42 -8.46 9.66
N GLN A 487 1.27 -8.70 10.96
CA GLN A 487 1.94 -7.93 12.00
C GLN A 487 3.48 -7.94 11.85
N ARG A 488 4.08 -9.10 11.53
CA ARG A 488 5.53 -9.19 11.28
C ARG A 488 5.96 -8.51 9.99
N ALA A 489 5.14 -8.60 8.94
CA ALA A 489 5.38 -7.95 7.67
C ALA A 489 5.34 -6.41 7.81
N LEU A 490 4.35 -5.91 8.53
CA LEU A 490 4.21 -4.50 8.89
C LEU A 490 5.31 -4.04 9.83
N LEU A 491 5.73 -4.86 10.79
CA LEU A 491 6.85 -4.54 11.67
C LEU A 491 8.15 -4.38 10.87
N ALA A 492 8.40 -5.26 9.91
CA ALA A 492 9.53 -5.14 9.01
C ALA A 492 9.40 -3.84 8.19
N ALA A 493 8.22 -3.55 7.63
CA ALA A 493 8.00 -2.35 6.81
C ALA A 493 8.22 -1.04 7.60
N VAL A 494 7.80 -0.98 8.87
CA VAL A 494 7.94 0.23 9.70
C VAL A 494 9.38 0.47 10.16
N ILE A 495 10.17 -0.59 10.31
CA ILE A 495 11.61 -0.48 10.58
C ILE A 495 12.32 0.14 9.37
N GLU A 496 11.91 -0.25 8.17
CA GLU A 496 12.60 0.09 6.92
C GLU A 496 12.12 1.40 6.27
N THR A 497 10.90 1.81 6.57
CA THR A 497 10.33 3.02 5.98
C THR A 497 10.95 4.29 6.55
N LYS A 498 11.46 5.13 5.66
CA LYS A 498 11.89 6.50 5.95
C LYS A 498 10.76 7.51 5.78
N ASN A 499 9.65 7.09 5.16
CA ASN A 499 8.49 7.94 4.95
C ASN A 499 7.67 8.02 6.27
N PRO A 500 7.57 9.21 6.90
CA PRO A 500 6.86 9.38 8.16
C PRO A 500 5.37 9.07 8.07
N ILE A 501 4.75 9.21 6.88
CA ILE A 501 3.34 8.88 6.64
C ILE A 501 3.15 7.37 6.58
N HIS A 502 4.01 6.64 5.86
CA HIS A 502 3.97 5.17 5.87
C HIS A 502 4.23 4.65 7.28
N ARG A 503 5.20 5.25 7.99
CA ARG A 503 5.47 4.92 9.38
C ARG A 503 4.21 5.10 10.23
N ASP A 504 3.56 6.25 10.14
CA ASP A 504 2.35 6.55 10.91
C ASP A 504 1.16 5.66 10.54
N TRP A 505 0.97 5.37 9.24
CA TRP A 505 -0.05 4.45 8.75
C TRP A 505 0.20 3.02 9.27
N ILE A 506 1.42 2.52 9.19
CA ILE A 506 1.74 1.18 9.72
C ILE A 506 1.53 1.15 11.23
N LEU A 507 1.93 2.20 11.96
CA LEU A 507 1.76 2.28 13.42
C LEU A 507 0.29 2.40 13.83
N THR A 508 -0.54 3.12 13.07
CA THR A 508 -2.00 3.15 13.31
C THR A 508 -2.63 1.79 13.05
N LYS A 509 -2.12 1.00 12.10
CA LYS A 509 -2.54 -0.39 11.91
C LYS A 509 -2.07 -1.28 13.06
N LEU A 510 -0.77 -1.30 13.37
CA LEU A 510 -0.19 -2.14 14.44
C LEU A 510 -0.75 -1.83 15.84
N GLY A 511 -1.24 -0.62 16.06
CA GLY A 511 -1.90 -0.17 17.29
C GLY A 511 -0.98 0.61 18.25
N PRO A 512 -1.55 1.22 19.30
CA PRO A 512 -0.87 2.23 20.13
C PRO A 512 0.41 1.73 20.82
N ARG A 513 0.44 0.45 21.21
CA ARG A 513 1.58 -0.17 21.88
C ARG A 513 2.86 -0.12 21.03
N TRP A 514 2.75 -0.35 19.73
CA TRP A 514 3.92 -0.36 18.85
C TRP A 514 4.43 1.05 18.59
N ARG A 515 3.56 2.06 18.55
CA ARG A 515 3.95 3.47 18.46
C ARG A 515 4.90 3.85 19.61
N THR A 516 4.55 3.51 20.85
CA THR A 516 5.42 3.74 22.02
C THR A 516 6.79 3.09 21.88
N VAL A 517 6.85 1.82 21.44
CA VAL A 517 8.12 1.10 21.24
C VAL A 517 9.00 1.78 20.19
N PHE A 518 8.42 2.21 19.06
CA PHE A 518 9.18 2.87 17.99
C PHE A 518 9.63 4.29 18.35
N ASP A 519 8.85 5.00 19.17
CA ASP A 519 9.21 6.31 19.68
C ASP A 519 10.41 6.20 20.66
N GLU A 520 10.40 5.20 21.54
CA GLU A 520 11.54 4.89 22.43
C GLU A 520 12.81 4.51 21.64
N MET A 521 12.67 3.71 20.58
CA MET A 521 13.79 3.34 19.70
C MET A 521 14.38 4.54 18.93
N ALA A 522 13.55 5.50 18.51
CA ALA A 522 13.98 6.71 17.80
C ALA A 522 14.84 7.63 18.69
N VAL A 523 14.49 7.73 19.97
CA VAL A 523 15.28 8.48 20.97
C VAL A 523 16.68 7.89 21.11
N ILE A 524 16.81 6.55 21.15
CA ILE A 524 18.11 5.86 21.26
C ILE A 524 18.97 6.03 20.00
N THR A 525 18.38 6.13 18.81
CA THR A 525 19.11 6.28 17.53
C THR A 525 19.55 7.71 17.23
N SER A 526 18.81 8.73 17.70
CA SER A 526 19.15 10.15 17.53
C SER A 526 20.41 10.61 18.30
N ALA A 527 20.86 9.84 19.30
CA ALA A 527 22.02 10.18 20.13
C ALA A 527 23.40 9.97 19.44
N LYS A 528 23.44 9.67 18.14
CA LYS A 528 24.66 9.18 17.45
C LYS A 528 25.03 9.84 16.11
N GLN A 529 24.50 11.01 15.73
CA GLN A 529 24.96 11.70 14.50
C GLN A 529 25.85 12.93 14.78
N PRO A 530 27.05 13.04 14.16
CA PRO A 530 27.91 14.22 14.24
C PRO A 530 27.50 15.31 13.22
N SER A 531 27.63 16.58 13.63
CA SER A 531 27.35 17.77 12.82
C SER A 531 28.49 18.10 11.85
N HIS A 532 28.15 18.56 10.64
CA HIS A 532 29.10 19.06 9.62
C HIS A 532 28.92 20.57 9.35
N PRO A 533 30.00 21.27 8.92
CA PRO A 533 30.20 22.69 9.17
C PRO A 533 29.58 23.63 8.12
N HIS A 534 29.15 24.80 8.60
CA HIS A 534 28.66 25.94 7.82
C HIS A 534 29.72 26.51 6.87
N THR A 535 29.31 26.92 5.66
CA THR A 535 30.14 27.67 4.70
C THR A 535 29.47 29.00 4.32
N GLU A 536 30.31 30.00 4.06
CA GLU A 536 30.05 31.44 4.10
C GLU A 536 29.09 32.01 3.03
N THR A 537 28.31 33.02 3.45
CA THR A 537 27.36 33.82 2.66
C THR A 537 28.08 34.84 1.76
N ARG A 538 27.71 34.91 0.46
CA ARG A 538 28.23 35.91 -0.50
C ARG A 538 27.51 37.27 -0.35
N ALA A 539 28.23 38.35 -0.62
CA ALA A 539 27.93 39.74 -0.22
C ALA A 539 26.82 40.49 -1.01
N THR A 540 25.77 39.85 -1.49
CA THR A 540 24.69 40.53 -2.27
C THR A 540 23.37 40.72 -1.54
N ASP A 541 23.19 40.17 -0.33
CA ASP A 541 21.85 40.02 0.26
C ASP A 541 21.40 41.16 1.20
N THR A 542 22.19 42.22 1.36
CA THR A 542 21.90 43.28 2.33
C THR A 542 21.64 44.63 1.68
N VAL A 543 20.43 45.18 1.89
CA VAL A 543 20.10 46.57 1.59
C VAL A 543 19.76 47.25 2.91
N ASN A 544 20.45 48.34 3.25
CA ASN A 544 20.32 49.06 4.53
C ASN A 544 20.56 48.18 5.78
N GLY A 545 21.43 47.17 5.70
CA GLY A 545 21.81 46.32 6.85
C GLY A 545 20.77 45.28 7.28
N LYS A 546 19.68 45.09 6.51
CA LYS A 546 18.71 44.01 6.67
C LYS A 546 18.72 43.10 5.45
N SER A 547 18.62 41.79 5.67
CA SER A 547 18.52 40.82 4.59
C SER A 547 17.21 41.01 3.83
N THR A 548 17.27 41.04 2.50
CA THR A 548 16.07 41.10 1.64
C THR A 548 15.23 39.83 1.81
N LEU A 549 15.89 38.68 1.96
CA LEU A 549 15.23 37.39 2.26
C LEU A 549 14.38 37.49 3.52
N ASP A 550 14.94 38.02 4.61
CA ASP A 550 14.22 38.17 5.88
C ASP A 550 13.01 39.10 5.70
N THR A 551 13.12 40.13 4.87
CA THR A 551 12.00 41.05 4.61
C THR A 551 10.86 40.35 3.87
N ILE A 552 11.18 39.56 2.84
CA ILE A 552 10.20 38.74 2.12
C ILE A 552 9.53 37.76 3.08
N VAL A 553 10.33 36.99 3.83
CA VAL A 553 9.85 35.97 4.75
C VAL A 553 8.94 36.57 5.82
N ASN A 554 9.36 37.67 6.46
CA ASN A 554 8.58 38.35 7.49
C ASN A 554 7.28 38.95 6.95
N ALA A 555 7.29 39.52 5.74
CA ALA A 555 6.08 40.07 5.13
C ALA A 555 5.02 38.98 4.86
N VAL A 556 5.45 37.79 4.41
CA VAL A 556 4.55 36.64 4.25
C VAL A 556 4.09 36.11 5.61
N ASP A 557 5.01 36.01 6.58
CA ASP A 557 4.71 35.44 7.90
C ASP A 557 3.74 36.29 8.73
N GLN A 558 3.76 37.62 8.55
CA GLN A 558 2.81 38.54 9.19
C GLN A 558 1.36 38.31 8.72
N GLU A 559 1.17 37.85 7.49
CA GLU A 559 -0.15 37.70 6.88
C GLU A 559 -0.66 36.25 6.87
N LEU A 560 0.01 35.30 7.56
CA LEU A 560 -0.36 33.88 7.55
C LEU A 560 -1.80 33.60 7.97
N ALA A 561 -2.34 34.38 8.91
CA ALA A 561 -3.72 34.22 9.36
C ALA A 561 -4.71 34.52 8.22
N ALA A 562 -4.54 35.66 7.56
CA ALA A 562 -5.38 36.06 6.43
C ALA A 562 -5.19 35.14 5.21
N LEU A 563 -3.95 34.70 4.95
CA LEU A 563 -3.64 33.72 3.91
C LEU A 563 -4.29 32.35 4.18
N ARG A 564 -4.33 31.90 5.44
CA ARG A 564 -4.99 30.65 5.82
C ARG A 564 -6.51 30.76 5.71
N GLU A 565 -7.07 31.92 6.05
CA GLU A 565 -8.50 32.19 5.90
C GLU A 565 -8.92 32.17 4.42
N ILE A 566 -8.23 32.90 3.54
CA ILE A 566 -8.57 32.90 2.10
C ILE A 566 -8.43 31.52 1.48
N ASN A 567 -7.41 30.74 1.86
CA ASN A 567 -7.26 29.36 1.42
C ASN A 567 -8.47 28.50 1.80
N SER A 568 -8.92 28.62 3.06
CA SER A 568 -10.09 27.89 3.56
C SER A 568 -11.39 28.32 2.88
N VAL A 569 -11.54 29.61 2.57
CA VAL A 569 -12.74 30.14 1.89
C VAL A 569 -12.82 29.63 0.46
N ILE A 570 -11.72 29.68 -0.30
CA ILE A 570 -11.67 29.17 -1.67
C ILE A 570 -11.88 27.66 -1.66
N HIS A 571 -11.14 26.91 -0.83
CA HIS A 571 -11.28 25.45 -0.72
C HIS A 571 -12.71 25.00 -0.39
N GLY A 572 -13.37 25.69 0.55
CA GLY A 572 -14.73 25.40 0.97
C GLY A 572 -15.83 25.88 0.02
N ASN A 573 -15.49 26.66 -1.02
CA ASN A 573 -16.45 27.17 -2.01
C ASN A 573 -15.94 26.91 -3.44
N PRO A 574 -15.82 25.64 -3.87
CA PRO A 574 -15.32 25.32 -5.20
C PRO A 574 -16.26 25.87 -6.29
N GLU A 575 -15.69 26.62 -7.24
CA GLU A 575 -16.40 27.22 -8.36
C GLU A 575 -15.76 26.82 -9.69
N LEU A 576 -16.57 26.46 -10.68
CA LEU A 576 -16.11 25.93 -11.96
C LEU A 576 -15.58 27.04 -12.89
N CYS A 577 -14.93 26.63 -13.98
CA CYS A 577 -14.44 27.51 -15.04
C CYS A 577 -15.43 28.63 -15.42
N TYR A 578 -14.95 29.88 -15.34
CA TYR A 578 -15.69 31.13 -15.60
C TYR A 578 -16.85 31.43 -14.64
N LYS A 579 -16.94 30.73 -13.51
CA LYS A 579 -17.96 30.92 -12.47
C LYS A 579 -17.35 31.20 -11.10
N GLU A 580 -16.05 31.49 -11.04
CA GLU A 580 -15.24 31.68 -9.84
C GLU A 580 -15.46 33.04 -9.16
N PHE A 581 -16.72 33.47 -9.04
CA PHE A 581 -17.09 34.79 -8.54
C PHE A 581 -16.75 34.98 -7.05
N LYS A 582 -17.03 33.98 -6.20
CA LYS A 582 -16.66 34.05 -4.78
C LYS A 582 -15.15 34.06 -4.62
N ALA A 583 -14.42 33.19 -5.33
CA ALA A 583 -12.97 33.19 -5.24
C ALA A 583 -12.39 34.54 -5.67
N HIS A 584 -12.84 35.07 -6.81
CA HIS A 584 -12.49 36.40 -7.31
C HIS A 584 -12.77 37.52 -6.28
N ASP A 585 -13.99 37.58 -5.76
CA ASP A 585 -14.40 38.66 -4.85
C ASP A 585 -13.65 38.61 -3.52
N ASN A 586 -13.41 37.41 -2.98
CA ASN A 586 -12.64 37.25 -1.75
C ASN A 586 -11.16 37.61 -1.95
N ILE A 587 -10.54 37.20 -3.07
CA ILE A 587 -9.13 37.55 -3.36
C ILE A 587 -8.98 39.06 -3.57
N THR A 588 -9.86 39.67 -4.36
CA THR A 588 -9.78 41.12 -4.63
C THR A 588 -10.01 41.95 -3.37
N THR A 589 -10.97 41.56 -2.53
CA THR A 589 -11.24 42.20 -1.23
C THR A 589 -10.03 42.07 -0.29
N LEU A 590 -9.39 40.90 -0.26
CA LEU A 590 -8.19 40.69 0.56
C LEU A 590 -7.04 41.59 0.10
N LEU A 591 -6.75 41.66 -1.20
CA LEU A 591 -5.72 42.53 -1.76
C LEU A 591 -5.99 44.01 -1.47
N GLU A 592 -7.25 44.45 -1.59
CA GLU A 592 -7.69 45.80 -1.21
C GLU A 592 -7.46 46.08 0.28
N SER A 593 -7.71 45.09 1.15
CA SER A 593 -7.46 45.20 2.60
C SER A 593 -5.98 45.38 2.95
N PHE A 594 -5.07 44.85 2.12
CA PHE A 594 -3.63 45.09 2.21
C PHE A 594 -3.19 46.42 1.58
N GLY A 595 -4.14 47.24 1.10
CA GLY A 595 -3.89 48.57 0.55
C GLY A 595 -3.47 48.57 -0.93
N HIS A 596 -3.72 47.49 -1.66
CA HIS A 596 -3.46 47.43 -3.10
C HIS A 596 -4.67 47.91 -3.91
N SER A 597 -4.42 48.67 -4.98
CA SER A 597 -5.46 48.99 -5.96
C SER A 597 -5.66 47.77 -6.86
N VAL A 598 -6.90 47.27 -6.93
CA VAL A 598 -7.26 46.08 -7.72
C VAL A 598 -8.18 46.48 -8.86
N GLU A 599 -7.79 46.17 -10.09
CA GLU A 599 -8.68 46.19 -11.25
C GLU A 599 -9.46 44.87 -11.28
N LYS A 600 -10.73 44.91 -10.88
CA LYS A 600 -11.65 43.76 -10.94
C LYS A 600 -12.18 43.58 -12.36
N HIS A 601 -12.53 42.35 -12.73
CA HIS A 601 -13.05 42.01 -14.06
C HIS A 601 -12.10 42.42 -15.21
N ALA A 602 -10.80 42.24 -14.97
CA ALA A 602 -9.75 42.72 -15.86
C ALA A 602 -9.75 41.99 -17.21
N TYR A 603 -9.23 42.66 -18.24
CA TYR A 603 -9.02 42.08 -19.58
C TYR A 603 -10.28 41.46 -20.23
N GLY A 604 -11.47 41.90 -19.83
CA GLY A 604 -12.74 41.44 -20.38
C GLY A 604 -13.19 40.06 -19.89
N LEU A 605 -12.61 39.53 -18.81
CA LEU A 605 -13.07 38.31 -18.14
C LEU A 605 -13.70 38.66 -16.78
N GLU A 606 -14.94 38.21 -16.57
CA GLU A 606 -15.72 38.55 -15.37
C GLU A 606 -15.10 38.01 -14.07
N THR A 607 -14.26 37.00 -14.11
CA THR A 607 -13.62 36.45 -12.91
C THR A 607 -12.10 36.66 -12.91
N SER A 608 -11.56 37.56 -13.74
CA SER A 608 -10.14 37.95 -13.71
C SER A 608 -9.91 39.25 -12.93
N PHE A 609 -8.73 39.43 -12.35
CA PHE A 609 -8.33 40.65 -11.65
C PHE A 609 -6.85 40.97 -11.87
N VAL A 610 -6.47 42.22 -11.61
CA VAL A 610 -5.07 42.68 -11.62
C VAL A 610 -4.80 43.54 -10.39
N ALA A 611 -3.67 43.30 -9.72
CA ALA A 611 -3.07 44.30 -8.84
C ALA A 611 -1.59 44.44 -9.16
N GLU A 612 -1.10 45.68 -9.28
CA GLU A 612 0.28 45.98 -9.63
C GLU A 612 0.91 46.90 -8.57
N TYR A 613 2.18 46.67 -8.26
CA TYR A 613 2.97 47.49 -7.36
C TYR A 613 4.35 47.77 -7.95
N GLY A 614 4.86 48.97 -7.67
CA GLY A 614 6.16 49.43 -8.14
C GLY A 614 6.05 50.36 -9.36
N GLN A 615 7.19 50.88 -9.82
CA GLN A 615 7.26 51.81 -10.94
C GLN A 615 8.57 51.62 -11.72
N GLY A 616 8.50 51.83 -13.04
CA GLY A 616 9.64 51.67 -13.94
C GLY A 616 10.19 50.24 -13.96
N GLY A 617 11.33 50.05 -14.63
CA GLY A 617 12.04 48.77 -14.66
C GLY A 617 11.24 47.61 -15.27
N ARG A 618 11.68 46.40 -14.91
CA ARG A 618 11.13 45.13 -15.38
C ARG A 618 9.76 44.84 -14.77
N LEU A 619 8.99 43.99 -15.43
CA LEU A 619 7.69 43.50 -14.95
C LEU A 619 7.73 41.99 -14.73
N VAL A 620 7.46 41.57 -13.49
CA VAL A 620 7.22 40.16 -13.14
C VAL A 620 5.73 39.96 -12.85
N ILE A 621 5.11 38.98 -13.51
CA ILE A 621 3.74 38.55 -13.23
C ILE A 621 3.76 37.33 -12.31
N ILE A 622 2.94 37.36 -11.27
CA ILE A 622 2.57 36.20 -10.47
C ILE A 622 1.16 35.76 -10.89
N CYS A 623 1.03 34.61 -11.53
CA CYS A 623 -0.27 34.11 -11.99
C CYS A 623 -1.00 33.38 -10.86
N SER A 624 -2.30 33.63 -10.71
CA SER A 624 -3.13 33.07 -9.65
C SER A 624 -4.34 32.34 -10.25
N GLU A 625 -4.40 31.02 -10.07
CA GLU A 625 -5.54 30.18 -10.47
C GLU A 625 -6.43 29.88 -9.26
N TYR A 626 -7.74 29.68 -9.49
CA TYR A 626 -8.73 29.47 -8.43
C TYR A 626 -10.03 28.82 -8.92
N ASP A 627 -10.05 28.19 -10.09
CA ASP A 627 -11.17 27.36 -10.53
C ASP A 627 -11.11 25.94 -9.93
N ALA A 628 -12.25 25.28 -9.91
CA ALA A 628 -12.44 23.94 -9.36
C ALA A 628 -12.99 22.98 -10.42
N LEU A 629 -12.95 21.69 -10.09
CA LEU A 629 -13.43 20.59 -10.92
C LEU A 629 -14.84 20.15 -10.53
N GLU A 630 -15.63 19.76 -11.54
CA GLU A 630 -17.00 19.28 -11.35
C GLU A 630 -17.03 17.98 -10.53
N GLY A 631 -17.84 17.96 -9.47
CA GLY A 631 -18.06 16.79 -8.62
C GLY A 631 -16.94 16.45 -7.63
N VAL A 632 -15.74 17.04 -7.75
CA VAL A 632 -14.58 16.72 -6.91
C VAL A 632 -13.94 17.91 -6.21
N GLY A 633 -14.38 19.15 -6.48
CA GLY A 633 -13.89 20.37 -5.82
C GLY A 633 -12.50 20.78 -6.29
N HIS A 634 -11.68 21.38 -5.42
CA HIS A 634 -10.30 21.78 -5.75
C HIS A 634 -9.32 20.59 -5.79
N ALA A 635 -9.65 19.57 -6.58
CA ALA A 635 -8.83 18.36 -6.76
C ALA A 635 -7.54 18.58 -7.56
N CYS A 636 -7.28 19.80 -8.04
CA CYS A 636 -6.01 20.23 -8.62
C CYS A 636 -5.25 21.23 -7.71
N GLY A 637 -5.82 21.56 -6.54
CA GLY A 637 -5.15 22.40 -5.55
C GLY A 637 -5.11 23.90 -5.88
N HIS A 638 -6.00 24.40 -6.76
CA HIS A 638 -6.00 25.82 -7.17
C HIS A 638 -6.24 26.78 -5.98
N ASN A 639 -6.86 26.33 -4.88
CA ASN A 639 -6.90 27.09 -3.63
C ASN A 639 -5.49 27.41 -3.07
N LEU A 640 -4.56 26.44 -3.17
CA LEU A 640 -3.16 26.61 -2.77
C LEU A 640 -2.39 27.48 -3.76
N ILE A 641 -2.68 27.36 -5.06
CA ILE A 641 -2.09 28.21 -6.11
C ILE A 641 -2.45 29.68 -5.88
N ALA A 642 -3.75 29.97 -5.66
CA ALA A 642 -4.21 31.32 -5.33
C ALA A 642 -3.49 31.88 -4.11
N THR A 643 -3.45 31.10 -3.03
CA THR A 643 -2.84 31.50 -1.76
C THR A 643 -1.33 31.75 -1.91
N ALA A 644 -0.61 30.86 -2.58
CA ALA A 644 0.82 31.01 -2.83
C ALA A 644 1.12 32.22 -3.73
N SER A 645 0.23 32.54 -4.67
CA SER A 645 0.37 33.70 -5.55
C SER A 645 0.24 35.01 -4.80
N ILE A 646 -0.76 35.12 -3.90
CA ILE A 646 -0.95 36.28 -3.03
C ILE A 646 0.27 36.45 -2.11
N ALA A 647 0.71 35.38 -1.45
CA ALA A 647 1.90 35.40 -0.61
C ALA A 647 3.17 35.84 -1.38
N SER A 648 3.36 35.31 -2.59
CA SER A 648 4.49 35.67 -3.44
C SER A 648 4.48 37.16 -3.81
N PHE A 649 3.32 37.66 -4.22
CA PHE A 649 3.11 39.07 -4.55
C PHE A 649 3.45 39.99 -3.37
N LEU A 650 2.92 39.71 -2.18
CA LEU A 650 3.19 40.49 -0.96
C LEU A 650 4.68 40.49 -0.59
N GLY A 651 5.35 39.34 -0.73
CA GLY A 651 6.79 39.23 -0.52
C GLY A 651 7.60 40.14 -1.44
N VAL A 652 7.33 40.11 -2.76
CA VAL A 652 8.02 40.97 -3.74
C VAL A 652 7.72 42.44 -3.48
N VAL A 653 6.47 42.79 -3.15
CA VAL A 653 6.08 44.16 -2.75
C VAL A 653 6.93 44.66 -1.58
N ALA A 654 7.10 43.83 -0.55
CA ALA A 654 7.89 44.20 0.63
C ALA A 654 9.37 44.43 0.28
N ALA A 655 9.94 43.57 -0.58
CA ALA A 655 11.31 43.73 -1.05
C ALA A 655 11.50 44.99 -1.91
N LEU A 656 10.56 45.32 -2.79
CA LEU A 656 10.56 46.57 -3.57
C LEU A 656 10.45 47.80 -2.65
N LYS A 657 9.56 47.78 -1.66
CA LYS A 657 9.42 48.84 -0.65
C LYS A 657 10.72 49.07 0.13
N GLN A 658 11.37 47.99 0.55
CA GLN A 658 12.60 48.05 1.33
C GLN A 658 13.78 48.57 0.50
N SER A 659 13.92 48.07 -0.73
CA SER A 659 15.06 48.39 -1.59
C SER A 659 14.95 49.74 -2.29
N GLY A 660 13.73 50.19 -2.59
CA GLY A 660 13.49 51.37 -3.41
C GLY A 660 13.93 51.19 -4.88
N ALA A 661 14.19 49.95 -5.31
CA ALA A 661 14.66 49.65 -6.65
C ALA A 661 13.55 49.84 -7.72
N PRO A 662 13.91 50.23 -8.95
CA PRO A 662 12.95 50.29 -10.05
C PRO A 662 12.51 48.87 -10.45
N GLY A 663 11.21 48.67 -10.65
CA GLY A 663 10.62 47.38 -10.97
C GLY A 663 9.14 47.33 -10.65
N ARG A 664 8.43 46.41 -11.28
CA ARG A 664 6.98 46.21 -11.12
C ARG A 664 6.67 44.74 -10.90
N VAL A 665 5.84 44.45 -9.90
CA VAL A 665 5.25 43.14 -9.70
C VAL A 665 3.75 43.24 -9.88
N ARG A 666 3.18 42.29 -10.63
CA ARG A 666 1.74 42.20 -10.88
C ARG A 666 1.24 40.83 -10.46
N ILE A 667 0.21 40.78 -9.62
CA ILE A 667 -0.59 39.56 -9.47
C ILE A 667 -1.72 39.60 -10.51
N LEU A 668 -1.88 38.51 -11.25
CA LEU A 668 -2.88 38.36 -12.31
C LEU A 668 -3.79 37.18 -11.98
N GLY A 669 -5.08 37.44 -11.84
CA GLY A 669 -6.11 36.43 -11.67
C GLY A 669 -6.41 35.71 -12.98
N CYS A 670 -6.16 34.41 -13.02
CA CYS A 670 -6.21 33.54 -14.18
C CYS A 670 -7.31 32.49 -13.99
N PRO A 671 -8.58 32.80 -14.31
CA PRO A 671 -9.69 31.85 -14.15
C PRO A 671 -9.62 30.70 -15.18
N ALA A 672 -10.42 29.66 -14.96
CA ALA A 672 -10.76 28.65 -15.97
C ALA A 672 -9.58 27.87 -16.60
N GLU A 673 -8.60 27.44 -15.80
CA GLU A 673 -7.48 26.61 -16.27
C GLU A 673 -7.91 25.19 -16.66
N GLU A 674 -8.89 24.59 -15.97
CA GLU A 674 -9.24 23.16 -16.09
C GLU A 674 -9.92 22.75 -17.42
N GLY A 675 -10.06 23.70 -18.34
CA GLY A 675 -10.62 23.46 -19.67
C GLY A 675 -11.20 24.70 -20.35
N GLY A 676 -11.19 25.86 -19.68
CA GLY A 676 -11.65 27.11 -20.25
C GLY A 676 -10.57 27.88 -21.03
N GLY A 677 -9.29 27.64 -20.76
CA GLY A 677 -8.16 28.36 -21.37
C GLY A 677 -8.12 29.84 -21.00
N GLY A 678 -8.36 30.19 -19.74
CA GLY A 678 -8.44 31.59 -19.33
C GLY A 678 -7.17 32.38 -19.63
N LYS A 679 -5.97 31.80 -19.45
CA LYS A 679 -4.71 32.49 -19.79
C LYS A 679 -4.58 32.76 -21.27
N ILE A 680 -5.13 31.91 -22.14
CA ILE A 680 -5.15 32.13 -23.59
C ILE A 680 -5.98 33.38 -23.93
N LYS A 681 -7.12 33.56 -23.27
CA LYS A 681 -7.94 34.78 -23.42
C LYS A 681 -7.23 36.02 -22.88
N LEU A 682 -6.55 35.90 -21.74
CA LEU A 682 -5.74 36.98 -21.16
C LEU A 682 -4.56 37.37 -22.06
N ILE A 683 -3.88 36.41 -22.67
CA ILE A 683 -2.83 36.64 -23.68
C ILE A 683 -3.40 37.44 -24.85
N ARG A 684 -4.53 37.01 -25.43
CA ARG A 684 -5.21 37.69 -26.54
C ARG A 684 -5.63 39.13 -26.17
N ALA A 685 -5.99 39.36 -24.91
CA ALA A 685 -6.34 40.67 -24.36
C ALA A 685 -5.11 41.54 -23.99
N GLY A 686 -3.90 41.02 -24.11
CA GLY A 686 -2.65 41.75 -23.88
C GLY A 686 -2.11 41.71 -22.45
N ALA A 687 -2.64 40.84 -21.57
CA ALA A 687 -2.25 40.78 -20.16
C ALA A 687 -0.77 40.41 -19.93
N PHE A 688 -0.19 39.66 -20.87
CA PHE A 688 1.19 39.17 -20.83
C PHE A 688 2.15 39.98 -21.73
N LYS A 689 1.69 41.11 -22.29
CA LYS A 689 2.52 41.94 -23.16
C LYS A 689 3.63 42.64 -22.37
N ASP A 690 4.84 42.66 -22.92
CA ASP A 690 6.01 43.35 -22.36
C ASP A 690 6.36 42.90 -20.93
N VAL A 691 6.23 41.59 -20.66
CA VAL A 691 6.55 40.93 -19.39
C VAL A 691 7.95 40.32 -19.41
N ASP A 692 8.73 40.53 -18.35
CA ASP A 692 10.09 39.98 -18.23
C ASP A 692 10.12 38.56 -17.64
N ALA A 693 9.18 38.23 -16.76
CA ALA A 693 8.93 36.84 -16.36
C ALA A 693 7.50 36.63 -15.83
N ALA A 694 6.93 35.44 -16.06
CA ALA A 694 5.70 34.98 -15.43
C ALA A 694 5.99 33.78 -14.51
N LEU A 695 5.57 33.87 -13.25
CA LEU A 695 5.85 32.89 -12.21
C LEU A 695 4.53 32.38 -11.61
N MET A 696 4.47 31.09 -11.31
CA MET A 696 3.37 30.43 -10.62
C MET A 696 3.93 29.19 -9.91
N VAL A 697 3.21 28.62 -8.95
CA VAL A 697 3.52 27.31 -8.34
C VAL A 697 2.29 26.43 -8.39
N HIS A 698 2.48 25.12 -8.45
CA HIS A 698 1.38 24.17 -8.54
C HIS A 698 1.55 23.03 -7.53
N ALA A 699 0.47 22.68 -6.84
CA ALA A 699 0.48 21.57 -5.90
C ALA A 699 0.54 20.24 -6.66
N SER A 700 1.31 19.28 -6.18
CA SER A 700 1.40 17.94 -6.76
C SER A 700 1.40 16.87 -5.68
N THR A 701 1.03 15.66 -6.07
CA THR A 701 1.29 14.45 -5.29
C THR A 701 2.80 14.20 -5.22
N PRO A 702 3.28 13.35 -4.30
CA PRO A 702 4.64 12.83 -4.33
C PRO A 702 5.02 12.34 -5.73
N LEU A 703 6.20 12.73 -6.18
CA LEU A 703 6.74 12.36 -7.48
C LEU A 703 7.61 11.09 -7.31
N ASP A 704 7.72 10.27 -8.37
CA ASP A 704 8.55 9.06 -8.39
C ASP A 704 10.06 9.39 -8.52
N ILE A 705 10.55 10.25 -7.61
CA ILE A 705 11.93 10.72 -7.53
C ILE A 705 12.38 10.74 -6.06
N PRO A 706 13.61 10.31 -5.72
CA PRO A 706 14.05 10.23 -4.34
C PRO A 706 14.22 11.59 -3.66
N GLN A 707 13.41 11.84 -2.62
CA GLN A 707 13.57 12.95 -1.67
C GLN A 707 13.42 14.42 -2.15
N PRO A 708 12.77 14.78 -3.26
CA PRO A 708 12.47 16.18 -3.52
C PRO A 708 11.18 16.60 -2.81
N ALA A 709 11.15 17.86 -2.37
CA ALA A 709 9.95 18.58 -1.96
C ALA A 709 9.11 19.09 -3.14
N GLY A 710 9.60 18.91 -4.38
CA GLY A 710 8.94 19.34 -5.60
C GLY A 710 9.85 19.26 -6.83
N ALA A 711 9.35 19.70 -7.99
CA ALA A 711 10.13 19.77 -9.22
C ALA A 711 10.08 21.19 -9.79
N ALA A 712 11.26 21.78 -10.04
CA ALA A 712 11.39 23.10 -10.65
C ALA A 712 11.31 23.03 -12.19
N ALA A 713 11.86 21.95 -12.74
CA ALA A 713 11.90 21.64 -14.14
C ALA A 713 10.74 20.69 -14.49
N VAL A 714 9.72 21.19 -15.19
CA VAL A 714 8.50 20.42 -15.47
C VAL A 714 8.15 20.59 -16.94
N GLY A 715 8.17 19.50 -17.70
CA GLY A 715 7.65 19.50 -19.07
C GLY A 715 6.12 19.40 -19.05
N GLY A 716 5.43 19.98 -20.04
CA GLY A 716 3.98 19.83 -20.20
C GLY A 716 3.62 19.31 -21.58
N ARG A 717 2.42 18.74 -21.73
CA ARG A 717 1.93 18.23 -23.02
C ARG A 717 1.00 19.24 -23.66
N SER A 718 1.03 19.33 -24.99
CA SER A 718 0.01 20.07 -25.73
C SER A 718 -1.28 19.25 -25.79
N VAL A 719 -2.42 19.90 -25.53
CA VAL A 719 -3.75 19.27 -25.45
C VAL A 719 -4.76 20.08 -26.24
N ALA A 720 -5.60 19.41 -27.02
CA ALA A 720 -6.74 20.01 -27.69
C ALA A 720 -7.96 19.11 -27.57
N ILE A 721 -9.14 19.70 -27.38
CA ILE A 721 -10.42 18.98 -27.36
C ILE A 721 -11.37 19.66 -28.33
N PHE A 722 -11.91 18.88 -29.26
CA PHE A 722 -12.94 19.36 -30.18
C PHE A 722 -14.00 18.28 -30.40
N ARG A 723 -15.16 18.67 -30.90
CA ARG A 723 -16.22 17.74 -31.28
C ARG A 723 -16.55 17.84 -32.75
N GLY A 724 -16.90 16.69 -33.33
CA GLY A 724 -17.52 16.59 -34.65
C GLY A 724 -19.01 16.30 -34.51
N ILE A 725 -19.82 17.08 -35.21
CA ILE A 725 -21.28 16.99 -35.22
C ILE A 725 -21.71 16.50 -36.60
N PHE A 726 -22.14 15.24 -36.67
CA PHE A 726 -22.71 14.66 -37.89
C PHE A 726 -24.20 14.96 -37.98
N THR A 727 -24.63 15.41 -39.15
CA THR A 727 -26.05 15.57 -39.49
C THR A 727 -26.39 14.72 -40.71
N GLY A 728 -27.44 13.92 -40.57
CA GLY A 728 -28.02 13.08 -41.62
C GLY A 728 -29.54 13.28 -41.66
N GLU A 729 -30.28 12.22 -42.01
CA GLU A 729 -31.72 12.28 -42.27
C GLU A 729 -32.42 11.08 -41.62
N PRO A 730 -33.51 11.30 -40.84
CA PRO A 730 -34.21 10.21 -40.20
C PRO A 730 -35.11 9.45 -41.17
N ALA A 731 -35.21 8.14 -40.99
CA ALA A 731 -36.16 7.27 -41.69
C ALA A 731 -36.59 6.12 -40.78
N HIS A 732 -37.70 5.46 -41.09
CA HIS A 732 -38.12 4.28 -40.36
C HIS A 732 -37.19 3.10 -40.67
N ALA A 733 -36.41 2.66 -39.67
CA ALA A 733 -35.30 1.73 -39.87
C ALA A 733 -35.74 0.37 -40.46
N GLY A 734 -36.93 -0.12 -40.09
CA GLY A 734 -37.47 -1.38 -40.60
C GLY A 734 -38.33 -1.30 -41.87
N VAL A 735 -38.69 -0.09 -42.35
CA VAL A 735 -39.67 0.07 -43.44
C VAL A 735 -39.04 0.68 -44.68
N ALA A 736 -38.27 1.75 -44.52
CA ALA A 736 -37.63 2.43 -45.64
C ALA A 736 -36.28 3.04 -45.24
N PRO A 737 -35.32 2.22 -44.76
CA PRO A 737 -34.00 2.73 -44.34
C PRO A 737 -33.22 3.40 -45.48
N TRP A 738 -33.48 3.04 -46.74
CA TRP A 738 -32.86 3.65 -47.93
C TRP A 738 -33.23 5.13 -48.15
N ASN A 739 -34.23 5.66 -47.46
CA ASN A 739 -34.58 7.08 -47.48
C ASN A 739 -33.86 7.87 -46.37
N GLY A 740 -33.06 7.23 -45.52
CA GLY A 740 -32.34 7.87 -44.41
C GLY A 740 -30.84 8.02 -44.67
N ILE A 741 -30.21 8.92 -43.91
CA ILE A 741 -28.75 9.12 -43.86
C ILE A 741 -28.35 8.97 -42.39
N ASN A 742 -27.59 7.91 -42.07
CA ASN A 742 -27.37 7.50 -40.68
C ASN A 742 -26.11 8.15 -40.06
N ALA A 743 -26.32 9.15 -39.20
CA ALA A 743 -25.25 9.82 -38.48
C ALA A 743 -24.53 8.92 -37.45
N LEU A 744 -25.20 7.87 -36.95
CA LEU A 744 -24.58 6.91 -36.03
C LEU A 744 -23.56 6.01 -36.76
N ASP A 745 -23.81 5.71 -38.04
CA ASP A 745 -22.85 4.97 -38.87
C ASP A 745 -21.61 5.84 -39.14
N ALA A 746 -21.78 7.15 -39.35
CA ALA A 746 -20.66 8.09 -39.52
C ALA A 746 -19.78 8.16 -38.25
N ALA A 747 -20.41 8.15 -37.07
CA ALA A 747 -19.71 8.10 -35.80
C ALA A 747 -18.93 6.80 -35.61
N SER A 748 -19.57 5.68 -35.94
CA SER A 748 -18.96 4.35 -35.86
C SER A 748 -17.76 4.23 -36.79
N LEU A 749 -17.90 4.72 -38.03
CA LEU A 749 -16.82 4.76 -39.01
C LEU A 749 -15.69 5.72 -38.59
N THR A 750 -16.02 6.85 -37.94
CA THR A 750 -15.01 7.73 -37.33
C THR A 750 -14.20 7.01 -36.26
N TYR A 751 -14.87 6.22 -35.41
CA TYR A 751 -14.21 5.41 -34.38
C TYR A 751 -13.25 4.40 -35.01
N SER A 752 -13.69 3.68 -36.05
CA SER A 752 -12.83 2.75 -36.79
C SER A 752 -11.66 3.45 -37.48
N ALA A 753 -11.89 4.60 -38.13
CA ALA A 753 -10.84 5.36 -38.81
C ALA A 753 -9.79 5.88 -37.84
N ILE A 754 -10.19 6.40 -36.67
CA ILE A 754 -9.26 6.83 -35.62
C ILE A 754 -8.52 5.62 -35.01
N SER A 755 -9.20 4.48 -34.83
CA SER A 755 -8.56 3.24 -34.38
C SER A 755 -7.39 2.84 -35.30
N MET A 756 -7.59 2.90 -36.63
CA MET A 756 -6.52 2.64 -37.61
C MET A 756 -5.45 3.74 -37.61
N LEU A 757 -5.84 5.01 -37.43
CA LEU A 757 -4.89 6.13 -37.34
C LEU A 757 -3.87 5.93 -36.22
N ARG A 758 -4.25 5.30 -35.10
CA ARG A 758 -3.36 5.05 -33.94
C ARG A 758 -2.09 4.26 -34.30
N GLN A 759 -2.10 3.43 -35.33
CA GLN A 759 -0.88 2.75 -35.78
C GLN A 759 0.15 3.75 -36.37
N GLN A 760 -0.32 4.90 -36.85
CA GLN A 760 0.46 5.89 -37.60
C GLN A 760 0.69 7.19 -36.80
N ILE A 761 0.46 7.20 -35.49
CA ILE A 761 0.81 8.33 -34.59
C ILE A 761 2.09 7.99 -33.80
N ARG A 762 2.70 8.97 -33.13
CA ARG A 762 3.90 8.71 -32.35
C ARG A 762 3.55 7.92 -31.08
N PRO A 763 4.47 7.09 -30.55
CA PRO A 763 4.25 6.39 -29.28
C PRO A 763 3.96 7.30 -28.08
N THR A 764 4.32 8.58 -28.18
CA THR A 764 4.11 9.61 -27.15
C THR A 764 2.76 10.34 -27.27
N ASP A 765 2.05 10.19 -28.40
CA ASP A 765 0.78 10.86 -28.67
C ASP A 765 -0.40 10.05 -28.14
N ARG A 766 -1.48 10.72 -27.73
CA ARG A 766 -2.71 10.06 -27.26
C ARG A 766 -3.94 10.64 -27.95
N LEU A 767 -4.85 9.76 -28.32
CA LEU A 767 -6.18 10.08 -28.84
C LEU A 767 -7.22 9.39 -27.95
N ASN A 768 -8.25 10.12 -27.54
CA ASN A 768 -9.37 9.61 -26.76
C ASN A 768 -10.65 10.17 -27.34
N LEU A 769 -11.70 9.36 -27.51
CA LEU A 769 -12.98 9.83 -28.02
C LEU A 769 -14.15 9.09 -27.38
N TYR A 770 -15.32 9.73 -27.36
CA TYR A 770 -16.59 9.13 -26.99
C TYR A 770 -17.75 9.72 -27.81
N ILE A 771 -18.85 8.98 -27.91
CA ILE A 771 -20.08 9.44 -28.56
C ILE A 771 -20.95 10.11 -27.51
N LYS A 772 -21.08 11.43 -27.60
CA LYS A 772 -21.84 12.29 -26.67
C LYS A 772 -23.35 12.22 -26.94
N GLU A 773 -23.74 12.13 -28.21
CA GLU A 773 -25.12 11.95 -28.67
C GLU A 773 -25.13 10.91 -29.78
N GLY A 774 -25.90 9.81 -29.67
CA GLY A 774 -25.82 8.67 -30.61
C GLY A 774 -27.17 8.09 -31.06
N GLY A 775 -28.24 8.88 -31.04
CA GLY A 775 -29.61 8.41 -31.29
C GLY A 775 -30.37 8.03 -30.02
N ARG A 776 -31.70 7.89 -30.13
CA ARG A 776 -32.61 7.67 -28.97
C ARG A 776 -33.51 6.45 -29.10
N MET A 777 -33.68 5.90 -30.30
CA MET A 777 -34.62 4.82 -30.61
C MET A 777 -34.01 3.90 -31.66
N THR A 778 -34.27 2.60 -31.56
CA THR A 778 -33.72 1.58 -32.48
C THR A 778 -34.45 1.51 -33.82
N ASN A 779 -35.72 1.95 -33.87
CA ASN A 779 -36.57 1.88 -35.05
C ASN A 779 -36.51 3.15 -35.93
N ILE A 780 -35.66 4.11 -35.61
CA ILE A 780 -35.47 5.37 -36.35
C ILE A 780 -33.99 5.49 -36.72
N ILE A 781 -33.69 5.74 -37.99
CA ILE A 781 -32.33 6.07 -38.43
C ILE A 781 -31.86 7.36 -37.74
N THR A 782 -30.69 7.32 -37.12
CA THR A 782 -30.17 8.43 -36.32
C THR A 782 -29.78 9.60 -37.21
N ALA A 783 -30.49 10.73 -37.11
CA ALA A 783 -30.25 11.92 -37.93
C ALA A 783 -29.13 12.84 -37.39
N ARG A 784 -28.71 12.68 -36.14
CA ARG A 784 -27.67 13.52 -35.53
C ARG A 784 -26.81 12.71 -34.58
N THR A 785 -25.50 12.94 -34.64
CA THR A 785 -24.55 12.36 -33.69
C THR A 785 -23.45 13.35 -33.37
N VAL A 786 -23.03 13.39 -32.10
CA VAL A 786 -21.94 14.25 -31.61
C VAL A 786 -20.85 13.35 -31.05
N VAL A 787 -19.63 13.48 -31.59
CA VAL A 787 -18.45 12.74 -31.12
C VAL A 787 -17.41 13.74 -30.67
N GLU A 788 -16.96 13.61 -29.43
CA GLU A 788 -15.93 14.48 -28.84
C GLU A 788 -14.60 13.73 -28.81
N VAL A 789 -13.51 14.43 -29.15
CA VAL A 789 -12.16 13.85 -29.25
C VAL A 789 -11.14 14.75 -28.57
N GLY A 790 -10.30 14.14 -27.73
CA GLY A 790 -9.11 14.75 -27.15
C GLY A 790 -7.84 14.30 -27.88
N VAL A 791 -6.97 15.25 -28.19
CA VAL A 791 -5.68 15.06 -28.86
C VAL A 791 -4.56 15.55 -27.94
N ARG A 792 -3.59 14.68 -27.62
CA ARG A 792 -2.43 15.02 -26.80
C ARG A 792 -1.13 14.66 -27.51
N THR A 793 -0.17 15.57 -27.49
CA THR A 793 1.15 15.43 -28.12
C THR A 793 2.22 16.07 -27.24
N LEU A 794 3.50 15.83 -27.54
CA LEU A 794 4.60 16.47 -26.81
C LEU A 794 4.75 17.96 -27.12
N THR A 795 4.39 18.40 -28.34
CA THR A 795 4.53 19.80 -28.75
C THR A 795 3.27 20.32 -29.42
N LEU A 796 3.05 21.64 -29.35
CA LEU A 796 1.93 22.34 -29.98
C LEU A 796 1.88 22.09 -31.49
N GLY A 797 3.01 22.23 -32.18
CA GLY A 797 3.07 22.04 -33.64
C GLY A 797 2.73 20.60 -34.08
N GLU A 798 3.06 19.58 -33.28
CA GLU A 798 2.63 18.21 -33.56
C GLU A 798 1.15 17.99 -33.23
N ASN A 799 0.62 18.70 -32.21
CA ASN A 799 -0.80 18.65 -31.88
C ASN A 799 -1.64 19.12 -33.06
N GLU A 800 -1.32 20.27 -33.63
CA GLU A 800 -2.04 20.86 -34.77
C GLU A 800 -2.03 19.92 -35.99
N LYS A 801 -0.89 19.31 -36.31
CA LYS A 801 -0.78 18.31 -37.38
C LYS A 801 -1.66 17.09 -37.12
N LEU A 802 -1.67 16.59 -35.88
CA LEU A 802 -2.46 15.41 -35.52
C LEU A 802 -3.97 15.73 -35.52
N GLN A 803 -4.37 16.90 -35.02
CA GLN A 803 -5.76 17.38 -35.11
C GLN A 803 -6.25 17.38 -36.56
N HIS A 804 -5.43 17.86 -37.51
CA HIS A 804 -5.79 17.83 -38.93
C HIS A 804 -6.04 16.40 -39.45
N ARG A 805 -5.19 15.44 -39.07
CA ARG A 805 -5.37 14.02 -39.44
C ARG A 805 -6.64 13.42 -38.83
N VAL A 806 -6.92 13.73 -37.55
CA VAL A 806 -8.16 13.29 -36.89
C VAL A 806 -9.38 13.91 -37.58
N ARG A 807 -9.37 15.20 -37.92
CA ARG A 807 -10.47 15.84 -38.68
C ARG A 807 -10.69 15.19 -40.04
N ASN A 808 -9.64 14.67 -40.69
CA ASN A 808 -9.79 13.91 -41.94
C ASN A 808 -10.48 12.55 -41.73
N CYS A 809 -10.31 11.89 -40.58
CA CYS A 809 -11.09 10.69 -40.24
C CYS A 809 -12.59 11.01 -40.16
N PHE A 810 -12.96 12.10 -39.47
CA PHE A 810 -14.34 12.59 -39.40
C PHE A 810 -14.90 12.93 -40.79
N LYS A 811 -14.15 13.68 -41.60
CA LYS A 811 -14.56 14.04 -42.97
C LYS A 811 -14.74 12.83 -43.87
N GLY A 812 -13.85 11.84 -43.76
CA GLY A 812 -13.95 10.57 -44.51
C GLY A 812 -15.22 9.79 -44.13
N ALA A 813 -15.55 9.76 -42.84
CA ALA A 813 -16.76 9.09 -42.36
C ALA A 813 -18.06 9.80 -42.80
N ALA A 814 -18.08 11.14 -42.76
CA ALA A 814 -19.18 11.93 -43.33
C ALA A 814 -19.38 11.62 -44.81
N LEU A 815 -18.30 11.65 -45.60
CA LEU A 815 -18.34 11.37 -47.03
C LEU A 815 -18.88 9.97 -47.33
N ALA A 816 -18.40 8.94 -46.63
CA ALA A 816 -18.80 7.56 -46.86
C ALA A 816 -20.28 7.28 -46.54
N THR A 817 -20.86 8.04 -45.62
CA THR A 817 -22.24 7.83 -45.14
C THR A 817 -23.24 8.82 -45.73
N GLY A 818 -22.78 9.86 -46.43
CA GLY A 818 -23.62 10.94 -46.93
C GLY A 818 -23.99 12.00 -45.89
N CYS A 819 -23.42 11.95 -44.69
CA CYS A 819 -23.65 12.97 -43.65
C CYS A 819 -22.91 14.28 -43.97
N SER A 820 -23.41 15.39 -43.44
CA SER A 820 -22.59 16.60 -43.24
C SER A 820 -21.85 16.53 -41.90
N ILE A 821 -20.76 17.28 -41.77
CA ILE A 821 -19.95 17.35 -40.55
C ILE A 821 -19.57 18.80 -40.24
N GLU A 822 -19.82 19.21 -39.01
CA GLU A 822 -19.34 20.47 -38.44
C GLU A 822 -18.37 20.19 -37.29
N PHE A 823 -17.39 21.07 -37.13
CA PHE A 823 -16.43 20.96 -36.04
C PHE A 823 -16.57 22.14 -35.10
N GLU A 824 -16.56 21.86 -33.80
CA GLU A 824 -16.58 22.88 -32.76
C GLU A 824 -15.43 22.64 -31.79
N SER A 825 -14.72 23.71 -31.41
CA SER A 825 -13.73 23.64 -30.35
C SER A 825 -14.45 23.51 -29.01
N VAL A 826 -14.03 22.54 -28.20
CA VAL A 826 -14.52 22.37 -26.83
C VAL A 826 -13.58 23.06 -25.85
N MET A 827 -12.28 22.98 -26.12
CA MET A 827 -11.20 23.63 -25.38
C MET A 827 -10.33 24.38 -26.39
N ASP A 828 -9.82 25.57 -26.01
CA ASP A 828 -8.70 26.19 -26.75
C ASP A 828 -7.48 25.25 -26.70
N THR A 829 -6.61 25.27 -27.70
CA THR A 829 -5.44 24.37 -27.69
C THR A 829 -4.41 24.84 -26.67
N TYR A 830 -4.12 23.99 -25.69
CA TYR A 830 -3.08 24.23 -24.70
C TYR A 830 -1.73 23.90 -25.31
N ALA A 831 -0.78 24.82 -25.19
CA ALA A 831 0.57 24.60 -25.64
C ALA A 831 1.33 23.71 -24.64
N ASP A 832 2.39 23.06 -25.09
CA ASP A 832 3.35 22.39 -24.22
C ASP A 832 4.06 23.39 -23.30
N LEU A 833 4.31 23.00 -22.06
CA LEU A 833 4.96 23.85 -21.06
C LEU A 833 6.47 23.80 -21.21
N HIS A 834 7.08 24.99 -21.29
CA HIS A 834 8.54 25.17 -21.32
C HIS A 834 9.00 26.03 -20.15
N SER A 835 9.62 25.40 -19.16
CA SER A 835 10.24 26.15 -18.06
C SER A 835 11.54 26.83 -18.50
N ASN A 836 11.76 28.06 -18.06
CA ASN A 836 13.00 28.79 -18.33
C ASN A 836 14.14 28.29 -17.42
N GLU A 837 15.17 27.69 -18.02
CA GLU A 837 16.26 27.01 -17.30
C GLU A 837 16.95 27.89 -16.23
N PRO A 838 17.35 29.16 -16.50
CA PRO A 838 17.87 30.05 -15.47
C PRO A 838 16.91 30.25 -14.27
N LEU A 839 15.60 30.36 -14.52
CA LEU A 839 14.60 30.46 -13.45
C LEU A 839 14.50 29.15 -12.65
N CYS A 840 14.51 27.99 -13.31
CA CYS A 840 14.48 26.68 -12.64
C CYS A 840 15.69 26.47 -11.72
N ASN A 841 16.88 26.76 -12.23
CA ASN A 841 18.13 26.58 -11.50
C ASN A 841 18.19 27.49 -10.27
N GLU A 842 17.84 28.77 -10.44
CA GLU A 842 17.82 29.72 -9.34
C GLU A 842 16.74 29.38 -8.30
N PHE A 843 15.54 28.97 -8.73
CA PHE A 843 14.49 28.54 -7.80
C PHE A 843 14.94 27.34 -6.96
N THR A 844 15.52 26.32 -7.60
CA THR A 844 16.04 25.13 -6.92
C THR A 844 17.10 25.49 -5.88
N ASP A 845 18.00 26.39 -6.25
CA ASP A 845 19.08 26.86 -5.39
C ASP A 845 18.55 27.71 -4.21
N ILE A 846 17.59 28.62 -4.45
CA ILE A 846 16.89 29.37 -3.40
C ILE A 846 16.22 28.42 -2.40
N MET A 847 15.47 27.44 -2.89
CA MET A 847 14.74 26.48 -2.05
C MET A 847 15.69 25.62 -1.21
N SER A 848 16.81 25.20 -1.78
CA SER A 848 17.84 24.45 -1.07
C SER A 848 18.53 25.31 0.00
N ARG A 849 19.07 26.47 -0.39
CA ARG A 849 19.90 27.33 0.47
C ARG A 849 19.13 27.97 1.61
N HIS A 850 17.89 28.41 1.36
CA HIS A 850 17.17 29.27 2.30
C HIS A 850 15.99 28.59 2.99
N PHE A 851 15.46 27.51 2.42
CA PHE A 851 14.26 26.84 2.93
C PHE A 851 14.47 25.37 3.26
N ASN A 852 15.71 24.86 3.15
CA ASN A 852 16.08 23.46 3.37
C ASN A 852 15.13 22.50 2.63
N SER A 853 14.83 22.83 1.38
CA SER A 853 13.82 22.17 0.58
C SER A 853 14.43 21.84 -0.78
N GLN A 854 14.70 20.56 -1.04
CA GLN A 854 15.31 20.14 -2.29
C GLN A 854 14.25 20.06 -3.37
N PHE A 855 14.47 20.71 -4.51
CA PHE A 855 13.63 20.57 -5.69
C PHE A 855 14.41 19.85 -6.77
N HIS A 856 13.73 19.02 -7.56
CA HIS A 856 14.32 18.42 -8.74
C HIS A 856 14.40 19.44 -9.87
N GLY A 857 15.60 19.67 -10.40
CA GLY A 857 15.88 20.73 -11.38
C GLY A 857 16.35 20.25 -12.75
N ASP A 858 16.32 18.93 -13.04
CA ASP A 858 16.79 18.41 -14.31
C ASP A 858 15.73 18.52 -15.40
N MET A 859 15.91 19.47 -16.31
CA MET A 859 15.04 19.69 -17.48
C MET A 859 15.04 18.54 -18.49
N SER A 860 16.01 17.62 -18.40
CA SER A 860 16.12 16.48 -19.30
C SER A 860 15.44 15.21 -18.78
N ASP A 861 14.95 15.21 -17.54
CA ASP A 861 14.31 14.05 -16.93
C ASP A 861 12.92 13.78 -17.56
N PRO A 862 12.74 12.67 -18.30
CA PRO A 862 11.47 12.36 -18.95
C PRO A 862 10.37 11.93 -17.97
N HIS A 863 10.72 11.64 -16.71
CA HIS A 863 9.78 11.23 -15.67
C HIS A 863 9.05 12.42 -15.05
N ILE A 864 9.55 13.64 -15.24
CA ILE A 864 8.94 14.88 -14.72
C ILE A 864 8.15 15.58 -15.83
N SER A 865 7.02 14.96 -16.19
CA SER A 865 6.05 15.54 -17.12
C SER A 865 4.75 15.84 -16.38
N GLY A 866 4.36 17.11 -16.37
CA GLY A 866 3.02 17.55 -16.05
C GLY A 866 2.00 17.17 -17.13
N GLY A 867 0.73 17.45 -16.82
CA GLY A 867 -0.39 17.34 -17.76
C GLY A 867 -0.36 18.41 -18.86
N GLY A 868 -1.53 18.79 -19.36
CA GLY A 868 -1.67 19.98 -20.19
C GLY A 868 -2.21 21.12 -19.35
N SER A 869 -1.55 22.29 -19.39
CA SER A 869 -1.98 23.50 -18.69
C SER A 869 -1.92 24.69 -19.64
N ASP A 870 -2.83 25.64 -19.51
CA ASP A 870 -2.82 26.86 -20.31
C ASP A 870 -1.66 27.81 -19.94
N PHE A 871 -0.94 27.54 -18.84
CA PHE A 871 0.35 28.17 -18.54
C PHE A 871 1.42 27.81 -19.59
N GLY A 872 1.26 26.68 -20.28
CA GLY A 872 2.05 26.35 -21.46
C GLY A 872 1.98 27.46 -22.50
N ASN A 873 0.81 28.05 -22.74
CA ASN A 873 0.66 29.17 -23.68
C ASN A 873 1.38 30.43 -23.20
N VAL A 874 1.42 30.70 -21.89
CA VAL A 874 2.19 31.81 -21.32
C VAL A 874 3.70 31.63 -21.59
N SER A 875 4.20 30.40 -21.52
CA SER A 875 5.60 30.09 -21.83
C SER A 875 6.01 30.29 -23.29
N TYR A 876 5.08 30.61 -24.19
CA TYR A 876 5.36 31.06 -25.55
C TYR A 876 5.41 32.59 -25.69
N GLU A 877 4.84 33.32 -24.73
CA GLU A 877 4.76 34.78 -24.74
C GLU A 877 5.91 35.44 -23.96
N CYS A 878 6.32 34.85 -22.83
CA CYS A 878 7.39 35.39 -21.99
C CYS A 878 8.15 34.29 -21.21
N PRO A 879 9.36 34.60 -20.66
CA PRO A 879 10.07 33.70 -19.78
C PRO A 879 9.18 33.24 -18.62
N SER A 880 9.09 31.94 -18.38
CA SER A 880 8.06 31.38 -17.50
C SER A 880 8.63 30.31 -16.57
N LEU A 881 8.09 30.24 -15.34
CA LEU A 881 8.37 29.18 -14.38
C LEU A 881 7.08 28.70 -13.71
N HIS A 882 6.86 27.39 -13.74
CA HIS A 882 5.71 26.69 -13.16
C HIS A 882 6.18 25.42 -12.45
N PRO A 883 6.80 25.53 -11.27
CA PRO A 883 7.33 24.41 -10.53
C PRO A 883 6.20 23.72 -9.73
N LEU A 884 6.33 22.41 -9.59
CA LEU A 884 5.47 21.59 -8.73
C LEU A 884 6.02 21.59 -7.31
N PHE A 885 5.19 21.85 -6.30
CA PHE A 885 5.52 21.57 -4.89
C PHE A 885 4.66 20.41 -4.39
N ILE A 886 5.27 19.51 -3.63
CA ILE A 886 4.60 18.31 -3.14
C ILE A 886 3.81 18.64 -1.88
N ILE A 887 2.54 18.23 -1.88
CA ILE A 887 1.70 18.23 -0.68
C ILE A 887 1.55 16.81 -0.14
N PRO A 888 1.32 16.63 1.18
CA PRO A 888 1.08 15.30 1.72
C PRO A 888 -0.23 14.70 1.21
N THR A 889 -0.16 13.58 0.49
CA THR A 889 -1.32 12.86 -0.05
C THR A 889 -1.25 11.37 0.30
N LEU A 890 -2.39 10.67 0.31
CA LEU A 890 -2.39 9.20 0.36
C LEU A 890 -1.93 8.65 -1.00
N PRO A 891 -1.38 7.43 -1.10
CA PRO A 891 -0.92 6.87 -2.38
C PRO A 891 -1.98 6.80 -3.49
N THR A 892 -3.26 6.77 -3.13
CA THR A 892 -4.39 6.76 -4.08
C THR A 892 -4.92 8.16 -4.41
N ASP A 893 -4.49 9.17 -3.67
CA ASP A 893 -4.91 10.55 -3.85
C ASP A 893 -4.14 11.11 -5.04
N ASN A 894 -4.63 10.84 -6.24
CA ASN A 894 -4.11 11.41 -7.48
C ASN A 894 -4.69 12.80 -7.72
N VAL A 895 -3.93 13.64 -8.42
CA VAL A 895 -4.44 14.92 -8.96
C VAL A 895 -5.74 14.64 -9.76
N HIS A 896 -6.74 15.49 -9.57
CA HIS A 896 -8.12 15.38 -10.06
C HIS A 896 -8.98 14.29 -9.37
N ALA A 897 -8.52 13.68 -8.28
CA ALA A 897 -9.33 12.77 -7.46
C ALA A 897 -9.84 13.45 -6.17
N PRO A 898 -10.97 12.98 -5.60
CA PRO A 898 -11.50 13.51 -4.33
C PRO A 898 -10.49 13.51 -3.18
N GLY A 899 -9.60 12.52 -3.14
CA GLY A 899 -8.53 12.42 -2.15
C GLY A 899 -7.56 13.58 -2.18
N PHE A 900 -7.21 14.07 -3.39
CA PHE A 900 -6.35 15.24 -3.54
C PHE A 900 -7.06 16.53 -3.14
N ALA A 901 -8.36 16.66 -3.45
CA ALA A 901 -9.15 17.80 -3.00
C ALA A 901 -9.16 17.91 -1.47
N ARG A 902 -9.34 16.80 -0.76
CA ARG A 902 -9.20 16.74 0.70
C ARG A 902 -7.79 17.18 1.13
N ALA A 903 -6.75 16.56 0.56
CA ALA A 903 -5.36 16.87 0.89
C ALA A 903 -5.00 18.36 0.69
N ALA A 904 -5.52 18.99 -0.36
CA ALA A 904 -5.31 20.40 -0.66
C ALA A 904 -5.93 21.37 0.37
N GLY A 905 -6.85 20.88 1.21
CA GLY A 905 -7.42 21.62 2.34
C GLY A 905 -6.65 21.47 3.66
N GLU A 906 -5.65 20.59 3.71
CA GLU A 906 -4.95 20.27 4.96
C GLU A 906 -3.91 21.34 5.35
N PRO A 907 -3.67 21.57 6.66
CA PRO A 907 -2.67 22.53 7.14
C PRO A 907 -1.26 22.32 6.54
N ALA A 908 -0.84 21.07 6.38
CA ALA A 908 0.48 20.76 5.84
C ALA A 908 0.61 21.10 4.34
N ALA A 909 -0.48 21.02 3.59
CA ALA A 909 -0.51 21.43 2.19
C ALA A 909 -0.39 22.97 2.06
N PHE A 910 -1.07 23.70 2.95
CA PHE A 910 -0.91 25.15 3.09
C PHE A 910 0.54 25.53 3.43
N ASP A 911 1.16 24.86 4.41
CA ASP A 911 2.53 25.17 4.82
C ASP A 911 3.54 24.92 3.68
N ALA A 912 3.33 23.88 2.86
CA ALA A 912 4.12 23.61 1.66
C ALA A 912 3.94 24.71 0.60
N ALA A 913 2.70 25.17 0.36
CA ALA A 913 2.39 26.24 -0.57
C ALA A 913 3.04 27.57 -0.15
N ILE A 914 2.98 27.93 1.14
CA ILE A 914 3.63 29.14 1.67
C ILE A 914 5.15 29.06 1.54
N LYS A 915 5.76 27.89 1.78
CA LYS A 915 7.20 27.72 1.60
C LYS A 915 7.61 27.93 0.15
N ALA A 916 6.89 27.34 -0.81
CA ALA A 916 7.12 27.55 -2.23
C ALA A 916 6.91 29.02 -2.65
N ALA A 917 5.88 29.68 -2.10
CA ALA A 917 5.60 31.10 -2.36
C ALA A 917 6.76 32.02 -1.95
N LYS A 918 7.38 31.77 -0.79
CA LYS A 918 8.57 32.53 -0.35
C LYS A 918 9.72 32.38 -1.35
N GLY A 919 9.94 31.18 -1.89
CA GLY A 919 10.92 30.93 -2.95
C GLY A 919 10.62 31.71 -4.24
N ILE A 920 9.35 31.70 -4.69
CA ILE A 920 8.91 32.47 -5.86
C ILE A 920 9.08 33.97 -5.64
N ALA A 921 8.80 34.48 -4.44
CA ALA A 921 8.99 35.89 -4.13
C ALA A 921 10.46 36.31 -4.22
N VAL A 922 11.38 35.51 -3.67
CA VAL A 922 12.82 35.78 -3.76
C VAL A 922 13.28 35.78 -5.22
N LEU A 923 12.86 34.76 -5.98
CA LEU A 923 13.17 34.65 -7.42
C LEU A 923 12.62 35.84 -8.21
N GLY A 924 11.34 36.17 -8.02
CA GLY A 924 10.68 37.28 -8.71
C GLY A 924 11.36 38.61 -8.41
N PHE A 925 11.73 38.86 -7.15
CA PHE A 925 12.51 40.05 -6.81
C PHE A 925 13.88 40.07 -7.50
N LYS A 926 14.60 38.93 -7.53
CA LYS A 926 15.88 38.83 -8.23
C LYS A 926 15.76 39.14 -9.72
N VAL A 927 14.73 38.65 -10.40
CA VAL A 927 14.45 39.02 -11.82
C VAL A 927 14.31 40.53 -12.00
N LEU A 928 13.70 41.23 -11.04
CA LEU A 928 13.50 42.68 -11.13
C LEU A 928 14.83 43.44 -11.01
N ILE A 929 15.66 43.09 -10.04
CA ILE A 929 16.80 43.93 -9.63
C ILE A 929 18.17 43.47 -10.14
N ASP A 930 18.33 42.20 -10.53
CA ASP A 930 19.60 41.64 -11.00
C ASP A 930 19.64 41.65 -12.54
N ASP A 931 20.36 42.62 -13.10
CA ASP A 931 20.49 42.80 -14.55
C ASP A 931 21.14 41.60 -15.23
N GLN A 932 22.12 40.96 -14.59
CA GLN A 932 22.81 39.83 -15.17
C GLN A 932 21.88 38.61 -15.21
N PHE A 933 21.17 38.35 -14.12
CA PHE A 933 20.22 37.25 -14.05
C PHE A 933 19.06 37.45 -15.03
N ALA A 934 18.47 38.64 -15.08
CA ALA A 934 17.37 38.94 -16.00
C ALA A 934 17.78 38.83 -17.48
N ASN A 935 19.01 39.23 -17.82
CA ASN A 935 19.53 39.03 -19.17
C ASN A 935 19.70 37.54 -19.49
N ALA A 936 20.20 36.73 -18.56
CA ALA A 936 20.31 35.28 -18.75
C ALA A 936 18.93 34.63 -18.97
N VAL A 937 17.93 34.99 -18.16
CA VAL A 937 16.53 34.55 -18.30
C VAL A 937 16.00 34.88 -19.70
N LYS A 938 16.23 36.11 -20.16
CA LYS A 938 15.77 36.60 -21.47
C LYS A 938 16.47 35.93 -22.65
N GLU A 939 17.79 35.74 -22.59
CA GLU A 939 18.53 35.06 -23.66
C GLU A 939 18.13 33.58 -23.74
N ALA A 940 18.02 32.88 -22.59
CA ALA A 940 17.56 31.50 -22.58
C ALA A 940 16.16 31.34 -23.20
N PHE A 941 15.25 32.29 -22.96
CA PHE A 941 13.93 32.28 -23.59
C PHE A 941 13.99 32.49 -25.12
N LYS A 942 14.85 33.40 -25.60
CA LYS A 942 15.03 33.61 -27.05
C LYS A 942 15.62 32.38 -27.74
N GLU A 943 16.63 31.76 -27.13
CA GLU A 943 17.22 30.51 -27.63
C GLU A 943 16.17 29.41 -27.69
N ASP A 944 15.32 29.33 -26.68
CA ASP A 944 14.26 28.36 -26.63
C ASP A 944 13.19 28.57 -27.72
N ILE A 945 12.73 29.81 -27.93
CA ILE A 945 11.83 30.14 -29.06
C ILE A 945 12.43 29.71 -30.41
N VAL A 946 13.74 29.88 -30.60
CA VAL A 946 14.42 29.46 -31.82
C VAL A 946 14.44 27.93 -31.96
N ARG A 947 14.68 27.18 -30.87
CA ARG A 947 14.65 25.72 -30.87
C ARG A 947 13.27 25.13 -31.16
N ARG A 948 12.19 25.87 -30.85
CA ARG A 948 10.80 25.43 -31.06
C ARG A 948 10.31 25.57 -32.51
N LYS A 949 10.91 26.45 -33.31
CA LYS A 949 10.56 26.70 -34.73
C LYS A 949 11.25 25.69 -35.64
#